data_AF-A0A953HPY2-F1
#
_entry.id   AF-A0A953HPY2-F1
#
_cell.length_a   1.000
_cell.length_b   1.000
_cell.length_c   1.000
_cell.angle_alpha   90.00
_cell.angle_beta   90.00
_cell.angle_gamma   90.00
#
_symmetry.space_group_name_H-M   'P 1'
#
loop_
_entity.id
_entity.type
_entity.pdbx_description
1 polymer ?
#
loop_
_entity_poly.entity_id
_entity_poly.type
_entity_poly.pdbx_seq_one_letter_code
_entity_poly.pdbx_strand_id
1 'polypeptide(L)'
;MTSVPPTRDGYPAELRALTSLRAFLAVGVVLFHYQLQWDPALGFSPIIERSRLAVDAFFMLSGFILAHVYGPAFSAGTFNYRRFLVARLARLYPLHLAVLTGMLIMVVGATLAGVRFAADSYPPLAFFQTLFLVQAWFPTDAVLQWSGPSWSLSAEWFAYLLFPAYAWSALRLRRRPWVLLAVGALGFLAIDAFYIHAFGKVLPRAEDSLGILRIAPEFLIGMALYALGHRWRWSRPVAAAAALFTTLVLLGAMQLSLDDRIIVALAAPVILTWSLLARADCEGPLAAPALVFAGEASFALYLVHMPVIIAFKGGRCRTARRRQRLPHHAGRTDGIVRRHGADRGRPASVRREARPDLDPTPVRMPAGRARRADLTPRRERPIPAALTSVNPDRQAPRDDWQGPRHQPLRMIVRLTRNDVCGQTTALFRSPLKWSMSPRLLASAALLPLLLAAVSARAQEAGPRDATTLDEVVVTASRIEQPRSALAATVEIIDAEAIVQQTALAASAVDTVSALVPSFSPTRQKLSGFGETLRGRSPLYLVDGVPQSTPLRDDSRDGYTIDPFFIDRVEVIFGSNAIQGVGATGGVVNYVTARKPSESEGLTGRMMAQVTTDDELQGDGIGAKIAAIGGRDFGALDLSLGVASETRGAYYDADGRRIGFDGAQGEVQDSQALSFFARAGWDLGDDRRLEGWLNRFDLEGDGDYVTVAGNRATGVPTTAVRGAAPGRQPSNAVTSAALSYTDRDLFGGVFRAQVFAHDYQGVFGGGQFPRLPGPRHRPGRDAVRPVGEQFGEDRLQDRLAGRRSRPVRPEGPGRRRRSA
;
A
#
# COMPACT_ATOMS: atom_id res chain seq x y z
N MET A 1 -4.87 -2.11 -25.70
CA MET A 1 -4.97 -3.07 -24.58
C MET A 1 -5.63 -4.35 -25.07
N THR A 2 -4.82 -5.33 -25.48
CA THR A 2 -5.27 -6.69 -25.80
C THR A 2 -5.33 -7.51 -24.51
N SER A 3 -6.43 -8.23 -24.29
CA SER A 3 -6.64 -9.00 -23.07
C SER A 3 -5.83 -10.30 -23.07
N VAL A 4 -4.81 -10.37 -22.21
CA VAL A 4 -4.15 -11.64 -21.89
C VAL A 4 -5.19 -12.59 -21.27
N PRO A 5 -5.42 -13.80 -21.80
CA PRO A 5 -6.41 -14.71 -21.25
C PRO A 5 -5.90 -15.29 -19.92
N PRO A 6 -6.74 -15.43 -18.89
CA PRO A 6 -6.31 -15.95 -17.59
C PRO A 6 -5.83 -17.40 -17.70
N THR A 7 -4.64 -17.68 -17.16
CA THR A 7 -4.09 -19.03 -17.01
C THR A 7 -5.02 -19.89 -16.15
N ARG A 8 -5.34 -21.10 -16.65
CA ARG A 8 -6.76 -21.39 -16.89
C ARG A 8 -7.42 -22.37 -15.93
N ASP A 9 -6.84 -22.64 -14.76
CA ASP A 9 -7.27 -23.78 -13.91
C ASP A 9 -7.64 -23.49 -12.45
N GLY A 10 -7.34 -22.29 -11.92
CA GLY A 10 -7.62 -21.93 -10.52
C GLY A 10 -8.81 -21.00 -10.30
N TYR A 11 -9.19 -20.80 -9.03
CA TYR A 11 -9.85 -19.56 -8.59
C TYR A 11 -8.84 -18.40 -8.54
N PRO A 12 -9.23 -17.15 -8.83
CA PRO A 12 -8.33 -16.01 -8.67
C PRO A 12 -7.94 -15.83 -7.20
N ALA A 13 -6.73 -15.32 -6.97
CA ALA A 13 -6.21 -15.07 -5.63
C ALA A 13 -7.09 -14.09 -4.82
N GLU A 14 -7.69 -13.09 -5.49
CA GLU A 14 -8.63 -12.14 -4.89
C GLU A 14 -10.08 -12.45 -5.30
N LEU A 15 -10.86 -13.00 -4.38
CA LEU A 15 -12.28 -13.37 -4.59
C LEU A 15 -13.21 -12.16 -4.44
N ARG A 16 -13.00 -11.11 -5.25
CA ARG A 16 -13.60 -9.75 -5.09
C ARG A 16 -15.11 -9.76 -4.87
N ALA A 17 -15.88 -10.55 -5.63
CA ALA A 17 -17.33 -10.62 -5.44
C ALA A 17 -17.75 -11.28 -4.12
N LEU A 18 -16.99 -12.24 -3.57
CA LEU A 18 -17.23 -12.76 -2.22
C LEU A 18 -16.83 -11.73 -1.15
N THR A 19 -15.81 -10.90 -1.39
CA THR A 19 -15.51 -9.75 -0.54
C THR A 19 -16.71 -8.81 -0.49
N SER A 20 -17.33 -8.46 -1.62
CA SER A 20 -18.53 -7.63 -1.64
C SER A 20 -19.78 -8.32 -1.07
N LEU A 21 -19.94 -9.65 -1.20
CA LEU A 21 -20.99 -10.41 -0.52
C LEU A 21 -20.92 -10.22 1.01
N ARG A 22 -19.71 -10.22 1.59
CA ARG A 22 -19.48 -9.96 3.02
C ARG A 22 -19.96 -8.56 3.46
N ALA A 23 -19.95 -7.56 2.56
CA ALA A 23 -20.47 -6.24 2.86
C ALA A 23 -21.99 -6.29 3.12
N PHE A 24 -22.75 -6.90 2.19
CA PHE A 24 -24.20 -7.06 2.31
C PHE A 24 -24.58 -7.91 3.54
N LEU A 25 -23.86 -9.01 3.79
CA LEU A 25 -24.05 -9.85 4.98
C LEU A 25 -23.83 -9.07 6.29
N ALA A 26 -22.75 -8.29 6.39
CA ALA A 26 -22.48 -7.48 7.59
C ALA A 26 -23.54 -6.38 7.79
N VAL A 27 -23.93 -5.67 6.73
CA VAL A 27 -25.00 -4.66 6.78
C VAL A 27 -26.33 -5.28 7.24
N GLY A 28 -26.67 -6.48 6.76
CA GLY A 28 -27.84 -7.23 7.22
C GLY A 28 -27.83 -7.48 8.75
N VAL A 29 -26.70 -7.93 9.31
CA VAL A 29 -26.56 -8.11 10.77
C VAL A 29 -26.67 -6.77 11.52
N VAL A 30 -26.10 -5.68 11.00
CA VAL A 30 -26.23 -4.35 11.62
C VAL A 30 -27.68 -3.90 11.64
N LEU A 31 -28.41 -4.02 10.54
CA LEU A 31 -29.83 -3.67 10.45
C LEU A 31 -30.68 -4.52 11.40
N PHE A 32 -30.42 -5.83 11.50
CA PHE A 32 -31.06 -6.72 12.48
C PHE A 32 -30.87 -6.23 13.93
N HIS A 33 -29.66 -5.82 14.32
CA HIS A 33 -29.42 -5.30 15.67
C HIS A 33 -30.02 -3.90 15.89
N TYR A 34 -30.19 -3.12 14.83
CA TYR A 34 -30.74 -1.76 14.89
C TYR A 34 -32.27 -1.75 15.05
N GLN A 35 -33.00 -2.63 14.34
CA GLN A 35 -34.46 -2.78 14.49
C GLN A 35 -34.86 -3.21 15.91
N LEU A 36 -34.03 -4.01 16.61
CA LEU A 36 -34.23 -4.40 18.01
C LEU A 36 -34.17 -3.22 19.00
N GLN A 37 -33.89 -1.99 18.52
CA GLN A 37 -33.91 -0.76 19.30
C GLN A 37 -35.04 0.20 18.88
N TRP A 38 -35.86 -0.18 17.91
CA TRP A 38 -37.02 0.58 17.45
C TRP A 38 -38.30 0.06 18.11
N ASP A 39 -39.39 0.80 17.98
CA ASP A 39 -40.69 0.38 18.50
C ASP A 39 -41.23 -0.81 17.68
N PRO A 40 -41.55 -1.98 18.27
CA PRO A 40 -42.13 -3.12 17.55
C PRO A 40 -43.42 -2.77 16.79
N ALA A 41 -44.17 -1.74 17.23
CA ALA A 41 -45.39 -1.28 16.56
C ALA A 41 -45.14 -0.68 15.16
N LEU A 42 -43.89 -0.36 14.79
CA LEU A 42 -43.54 0.11 13.44
C LEU A 42 -43.60 -0.99 12.38
N GLY A 43 -43.50 -2.26 12.79
CA GLY A 43 -43.34 -3.40 11.90
C GLY A 43 -41.95 -3.47 11.26
N PHE A 44 -41.46 -4.68 11.01
CA PHE A 44 -40.16 -4.93 10.39
C PHE A 44 -40.30 -5.90 9.22
N SER A 45 -39.43 -5.79 8.21
CA SER A 45 -39.38 -6.78 7.13
C SER A 45 -38.81 -8.10 7.66
N PRO A 46 -39.43 -9.26 7.36
CA PRO A 46 -38.88 -10.56 7.71
C PRO A 46 -37.47 -10.81 7.16
N ILE A 47 -37.08 -10.14 6.06
CA ILE A 47 -35.71 -10.16 5.54
C ILE A 47 -34.73 -9.60 6.59
N ILE A 48 -35.08 -8.51 7.28
CA ILE A 48 -34.22 -7.90 8.31
C ILE A 48 -34.21 -8.78 9.57
N GLU A 49 -35.35 -9.38 9.96
CA GLU A 49 -35.40 -10.36 11.07
C GLU A 49 -34.51 -11.58 10.81
N ARG A 50 -34.63 -12.21 9.64
CA ARG A 50 -33.80 -13.37 9.25
C ARG A 50 -32.36 -12.98 8.89
N SER A 51 -32.01 -11.69 8.75
CA SER A 51 -30.64 -11.26 8.49
C SER A 51 -29.65 -11.58 9.62
N ARG A 52 -30.12 -11.97 10.81
CA ARG A 52 -29.28 -12.61 11.83
C ARG A 52 -28.56 -13.87 11.33
N LEU A 53 -29.13 -14.57 10.35
CA LEU A 53 -28.59 -15.79 9.72
C LEU A 53 -27.46 -15.52 8.71
N ALA A 54 -27.07 -14.25 8.53
CA ALA A 54 -25.86 -13.91 7.78
C ALA A 54 -24.58 -14.40 8.49
N VAL A 55 -24.63 -14.71 9.78
CA VAL A 55 -23.49 -15.29 10.54
C VAL A 55 -23.15 -16.70 10.04
N ASP A 56 -24.16 -17.51 9.71
CA ASP A 56 -24.01 -18.85 9.17
C ASP A 56 -23.35 -18.81 7.78
N ALA A 57 -23.73 -17.81 6.97
CA ALA A 57 -23.04 -17.51 5.71
C ALA A 57 -21.58 -17.07 5.94
N PHE A 58 -21.26 -16.34 7.01
CA PHE A 58 -19.87 -16.03 7.37
C PHE A 58 -19.09 -17.29 7.80
N PHE A 59 -19.69 -18.22 8.55
CA PHE A 59 -19.08 -19.49 8.94
C PHE A 59 -18.75 -20.37 7.72
N MET A 60 -19.70 -20.52 6.78
CA MET A 60 -19.47 -21.19 5.50
C MET A 60 -18.40 -20.48 4.64
N LEU A 61 -18.42 -19.14 4.57
CA LEU A 61 -17.40 -18.35 3.87
C LEU A 61 -16.01 -18.51 4.50
N SER A 62 -15.92 -18.66 5.83
CA SER A 62 -14.65 -18.87 6.54
C SER A 62 -14.03 -20.21 6.13
N GLY A 63 -14.82 -21.29 6.13
CA GLY A 63 -14.40 -22.60 5.62
C GLY A 63 -13.98 -22.55 4.14
N PHE A 64 -14.76 -21.89 3.28
CA PHE A 64 -14.45 -21.73 1.86
C PHE A 64 -13.12 -20.99 1.63
N ILE A 65 -12.93 -19.84 2.27
CA ILE A 65 -11.75 -18.98 2.09
C ILE A 65 -10.50 -19.66 2.67
N LEU A 66 -10.62 -20.42 3.76
CA LEU A 66 -9.49 -21.13 4.34
C LEU A 66 -9.09 -22.39 3.55
N ALA A 67 -10.05 -23.07 2.91
CA ALA A 67 -9.76 -24.09 1.91
C ALA A 67 -9.03 -23.49 0.70
N HIS A 68 -9.40 -22.28 0.25
CA HIS A 68 -8.71 -21.56 -0.83
C HIS A 68 -7.27 -21.18 -0.49
N VAL A 69 -7.07 -20.49 0.64
CA VAL A 69 -5.76 -19.92 1.00
C VAL A 69 -4.77 -20.97 1.50
N TYR A 70 -5.22 -21.96 2.29
CA TYR A 70 -4.31 -22.94 2.93
C TYR A 70 -4.39 -24.35 2.34
N GLY A 71 -5.38 -24.65 1.49
CA GLY A 71 -5.51 -25.95 0.82
C GLY A 71 -4.29 -26.36 -0.02
N PRO A 72 -3.65 -25.46 -0.79
CA PRO A 72 -2.43 -25.77 -1.52
C PRO A 72 -1.26 -26.14 -0.58
N ALA A 73 -0.98 -25.32 0.44
CA ALA A 73 0.10 -25.58 1.41
C ALA A 73 -0.11 -26.87 2.21
N PHE A 74 -1.36 -27.20 2.55
CA PHE A 74 -1.69 -28.47 3.22
C PHE A 74 -1.58 -29.67 2.25
N SER A 75 -1.90 -29.48 0.96
CA SER A 75 -1.69 -30.50 -0.08
C SER A 75 -0.21 -30.79 -0.36
N ALA A 76 0.65 -29.76 -0.23
CA ALA A 76 2.09 -29.84 -0.44
C ALA A 76 2.89 -30.23 0.82
N GLY A 77 2.23 -30.41 1.97
CA GLY A 77 2.89 -30.72 3.25
C GLY A 77 3.61 -29.55 3.93
N THR A 78 3.61 -28.36 3.34
CA THR A 78 4.30 -27.14 3.85
C THR A 78 3.49 -26.36 4.88
N PHE A 79 2.32 -26.86 5.29
CA PHE A 79 1.41 -26.18 6.24
C PHE A 79 1.97 -26.11 7.67
N ASN A 80 2.40 -24.91 8.08
CA ASN A 80 2.81 -24.63 9.45
C ASN A 80 1.62 -24.14 10.32
N TYR A 81 1.11 -25.00 11.19
CA TYR A 81 -0.04 -24.72 12.06
C TYR A 81 0.18 -23.54 13.04
N ARG A 82 1.41 -23.35 13.57
CA ARG A 82 1.73 -22.20 14.42
C ARG A 82 1.63 -20.89 13.64
N ARG A 83 2.20 -20.82 12.43
CA ARG A 83 2.11 -19.66 11.54
C ARG A 83 0.65 -19.37 11.14
N PHE A 84 -0.14 -20.41 10.90
CA PHE A 84 -1.59 -20.31 10.65
C PHE A 84 -2.34 -19.67 11.83
N LEU A 85 -2.20 -20.22 13.05
CA LEU A 85 -2.88 -19.69 14.24
C LEU A 85 -2.48 -18.23 14.53
N VAL A 86 -1.19 -17.90 14.44
CA VAL A 86 -0.70 -16.52 14.61
C VAL A 86 -1.32 -15.58 13.57
N ALA A 87 -1.42 -16.01 12.30
CA ALA A 87 -2.07 -15.21 11.26
C ALA A 87 -3.59 -15.03 11.46
N ARG A 88 -4.27 -16.02 12.09
CA ARG A 88 -5.69 -15.87 12.47
C ARG A 88 -5.86 -14.96 13.69
N LEU A 89 -5.01 -15.12 14.71
CA LEU A 89 -5.03 -14.30 15.92
C LEU A 89 -4.72 -12.83 15.60
N ALA A 90 -3.69 -12.55 14.81
CA ALA A 90 -3.35 -11.20 14.37
C ALA A 90 -4.45 -10.53 13.53
N ARG A 91 -5.30 -11.32 12.85
CA ARG A 91 -6.48 -10.81 12.12
C ARG A 91 -7.64 -10.46 13.04
N LEU A 92 -7.94 -11.29 14.05
CA LEU A 92 -9.10 -11.08 14.93
C LEU A 92 -8.80 -10.17 16.12
N TYR A 93 -7.69 -10.42 16.82
CA TYR A 93 -7.47 -9.97 18.19
C TYR A 93 -7.24 -8.45 18.34
N PRO A 94 -6.52 -7.74 17.46
CA PRO A 94 -6.30 -6.30 17.62
C PRO A 94 -7.60 -5.47 17.61
N LEU A 95 -8.52 -5.77 16.69
CA LEU A 95 -9.83 -5.12 16.63
C LEU A 95 -10.74 -5.58 17.77
N HIS A 96 -10.76 -6.88 18.07
CA HIS A 96 -11.51 -7.42 19.20
C HIS A 96 -11.12 -6.72 20.52
N LEU A 97 -9.82 -6.62 20.80
CA LEU A 97 -9.27 -5.98 21.99
C LEU A 97 -9.60 -4.48 22.04
N ALA A 98 -9.51 -3.77 20.90
CA ALA A 98 -9.89 -2.36 20.83
C ALA A 98 -11.38 -2.15 21.15
N VAL A 99 -12.26 -3.00 20.61
CA VAL A 99 -13.72 -2.94 20.85
C VAL A 99 -14.07 -3.36 22.29
N LEU A 100 -13.45 -4.41 22.82
CA LEU A 100 -13.65 -4.86 24.20
C LEU A 100 -13.15 -3.82 25.22
N THR A 101 -12.03 -3.15 24.92
CA THR A 101 -11.51 -2.02 25.73
C THR A 101 -12.45 -0.82 25.66
N GLY A 102 -12.99 -0.49 24.48
CA GLY A 102 -14.01 0.55 24.32
C GLY A 102 -15.29 0.26 25.10
N MET A 103 -15.76 -1.00 25.08
CA MET A 103 -16.88 -1.47 25.91
C MET A 103 -16.58 -1.36 27.40
N LEU A 104 -15.39 -1.77 27.86
CA LEU A 104 -14.96 -1.65 29.25
C LEU A 104 -14.96 -0.18 29.71
N ILE A 105 -14.36 0.73 28.93
CA ILE A 105 -14.35 2.17 29.21
C ILE A 105 -15.78 2.73 29.27
N MET A 106 -16.65 2.31 28.35
CA MET A 106 -18.06 2.76 28.33
C MET A 106 -18.85 2.27 29.54
N VAL A 107 -18.72 0.99 29.93
CA VAL A 107 -19.40 0.40 31.08
C VAL A 107 -18.91 1.04 32.38
N VAL A 108 -17.60 1.11 32.60
CA VAL A 108 -17.01 1.76 33.79
C VAL A 108 -17.38 3.24 33.86
N GLY A 109 -17.24 3.98 32.75
CA GLY A 109 -17.58 5.41 32.68
C GLY A 109 -19.09 5.68 32.90
N ALA A 110 -19.97 4.77 32.46
CA ALA A 110 -21.39 4.85 32.74
C ALA A 110 -21.70 4.57 34.22
N THR A 111 -21.08 3.54 34.82
CA THR A 111 -21.22 3.21 36.25
C THR A 111 -20.74 4.36 37.14
N LEU A 112 -19.57 4.93 36.86
CA LEU A 112 -19.05 6.14 37.55
C LEU A 112 -19.97 7.34 37.38
N ALA A 113 -20.66 7.46 36.24
CA ALA A 113 -21.68 8.48 36.00
C ALA A 113 -23.08 8.13 36.56
N GLY A 114 -23.17 7.17 37.49
CA GLY A 114 -24.39 6.82 38.22
C GLY A 114 -25.41 5.98 37.42
N VAL A 115 -25.03 5.43 36.27
CA VAL A 115 -25.89 4.49 35.52
C VAL A 115 -25.79 3.10 36.17
N ARG A 116 -26.91 2.61 36.68
CA ARG A 116 -27.03 1.22 37.14
C ARG A 116 -27.38 0.31 35.96
N PHE A 117 -26.58 -0.72 35.75
CA PHE A 117 -26.91 -1.87 34.91
C PHE A 117 -27.63 -2.93 35.75
N ALA A 118 -28.23 -3.95 35.11
CA ALA A 118 -28.60 -5.16 35.84
C ALA A 118 -27.33 -5.91 36.25
N ALA A 119 -27.36 -6.61 37.39
CA ALA A 119 -26.18 -7.24 37.98
C ALA A 119 -25.49 -8.21 37.00
N ASP A 120 -26.31 -8.95 36.25
CA ASP A 120 -25.88 -10.08 35.40
C ASP A 120 -25.55 -9.66 33.96
N SER A 121 -25.63 -8.36 33.62
CA SER A 121 -25.32 -7.88 32.26
C SER A 121 -23.82 -7.87 31.95
N TYR A 122 -22.96 -7.60 32.94
CA TYR A 122 -21.52 -7.44 32.77
C TYR A 122 -20.70 -8.18 33.85
N PRO A 123 -20.90 -9.51 34.06
CA PRO A 123 -20.19 -10.25 35.09
C PRO A 123 -18.69 -10.39 34.75
N PRO A 124 -17.77 -10.32 35.74
CA PRO A 124 -16.32 -10.33 35.46
C PRO A 124 -15.81 -11.59 34.75
N LEU A 125 -16.38 -12.77 35.03
CA LEU A 125 -16.00 -14.01 34.35
C LEU A 125 -16.24 -13.93 32.83
N ALA A 126 -17.36 -13.32 32.43
CA ALA A 126 -17.71 -13.12 31.03
C ALA A 126 -16.76 -12.15 30.31
N PHE A 127 -16.14 -11.21 31.02
CA PHE A 127 -15.09 -10.36 30.45
C PHE A 127 -13.88 -11.20 30.04
N PHE A 128 -13.40 -12.08 30.92
CA PHE A 128 -12.28 -12.98 30.62
C PHE A 128 -12.64 -14.03 29.57
N GLN A 129 -13.84 -14.61 29.60
CA GLN A 129 -14.30 -15.52 28.55
C GLN A 129 -14.35 -14.82 27.18
N THR A 130 -14.82 -13.56 27.13
CA THR A 130 -14.84 -12.73 25.92
C THR A 130 -13.43 -12.42 25.44
N LEU A 131 -12.55 -11.97 26.34
CA LEU A 131 -11.15 -11.63 26.08
C LEU A 131 -10.36 -12.80 25.48
N PHE A 132 -10.58 -14.02 25.98
CA PHE A 132 -9.90 -15.24 25.47
C PHE A 132 -10.65 -15.92 24.31
N LEU A 133 -11.74 -15.33 23.81
CA LEU A 133 -12.59 -15.88 22.74
C LEU A 133 -13.11 -17.31 23.03
N VAL A 134 -13.48 -17.59 24.28
CA VAL A 134 -14.05 -18.88 24.74
C VAL A 134 -15.51 -18.79 25.21
N GLN A 135 -16.14 -17.62 25.10
CA GLN A 135 -17.51 -17.36 25.56
C GLN A 135 -18.60 -18.17 24.83
N ALA A 136 -18.37 -18.62 23.60
CA ALA A 136 -19.31 -19.46 22.86
C ALA A 136 -19.10 -20.98 23.06
N TRP A 137 -18.12 -21.38 23.89
CA TRP A 137 -17.66 -22.77 24.00
C TRP A 137 -18.40 -23.60 25.06
N PHE A 138 -19.14 -22.94 25.95
CA PHE A 138 -19.79 -23.56 27.11
C PHE A 138 -21.30 -23.22 27.13
N PRO A 139 -22.13 -24.02 27.83
CA PRO A 139 -23.50 -23.62 28.12
C PRO A 139 -23.52 -22.36 28.99
N THR A 140 -24.52 -21.50 28.84
CA THR A 140 -24.67 -20.27 29.63
C THR A 140 -26.13 -19.81 29.66
N ASP A 141 -26.60 -19.40 30.84
CA ASP A 141 -27.98 -18.93 31.06
C ASP A 141 -28.16 -17.40 30.95
N ALA A 142 -27.06 -16.64 30.85
CA ALA A 142 -27.04 -15.17 30.83
C ALA A 142 -26.38 -14.62 29.55
N VAL A 143 -27.08 -13.75 28.82
CA VAL A 143 -26.57 -13.12 27.59
C VAL A 143 -25.32 -12.29 27.90
N LEU A 144 -24.16 -12.71 27.38
CA LEU A 144 -22.83 -12.19 27.75
C LEU A 144 -22.53 -10.83 27.08
N GLN A 145 -22.99 -9.72 27.68
CA GLN A 145 -23.09 -8.43 26.97
C GLN A 145 -21.77 -7.67 26.72
N TRP A 146 -20.62 -8.16 27.18
CA TRP A 146 -19.32 -7.48 27.02
C TRP A 146 -18.95 -7.19 25.57
N SER A 147 -19.36 -8.04 24.62
CA SER A 147 -19.41 -7.70 23.20
C SER A 147 -20.40 -8.62 22.48
N GLY A 148 -21.63 -8.17 22.30
CA GLY A 148 -22.72 -8.97 21.72
C GLY A 148 -22.39 -9.74 20.43
N PRO A 149 -21.70 -9.16 19.42
CA PRO A 149 -21.35 -9.87 18.19
C PRO A 149 -20.20 -10.88 18.34
N SER A 150 -19.44 -10.82 19.45
CA SER A 150 -18.16 -11.54 19.56
C SER A 150 -18.27 -13.06 19.72
N TRP A 151 -19.46 -13.60 20.04
CA TRP A 151 -19.67 -15.05 20.16
C TRP A 151 -19.32 -15.77 18.85
N SER A 152 -19.57 -15.15 17.69
CA SER A 152 -19.22 -15.70 16.39
C SER A 152 -17.72 -15.79 16.18
N LEU A 153 -16.94 -14.88 16.78
CA LEU A 153 -15.47 -14.91 16.73
C LEU A 153 -14.90 -15.95 17.70
N SER A 154 -15.59 -16.24 18.80
CA SER A 154 -15.28 -17.37 19.67
C SER A 154 -15.54 -18.72 18.98
N ALA A 155 -16.60 -18.79 18.16
CA ALA A 155 -16.87 -19.91 17.28
C ALA A 155 -15.83 -20.04 16.14
N GLU A 156 -15.48 -18.95 15.43
CA GLU A 156 -14.40 -18.94 14.44
C GLU A 156 -13.06 -19.38 15.05
N TRP A 157 -12.71 -18.90 16.25
CA TRP A 157 -11.47 -19.26 16.93
C TRP A 157 -11.40 -20.77 17.24
N PHE A 158 -12.52 -21.38 17.66
CA PHE A 158 -12.64 -22.82 17.82
C PHE A 158 -12.45 -23.58 16.49
N ALA A 159 -13.08 -23.12 15.41
CA ALA A 159 -12.90 -23.72 14.08
C ALA A 159 -11.46 -23.59 13.55
N TYR A 160 -10.75 -22.51 13.88
CA TYR A 160 -9.33 -22.34 13.55
C TYR A 160 -8.44 -23.31 14.35
N LEU A 161 -8.73 -23.55 15.64
CA LEU A 161 -8.02 -24.55 16.43
C LEU A 161 -8.24 -25.98 15.91
N LEU A 162 -9.40 -26.27 15.32
CA LEU A 162 -9.69 -27.56 14.67
C LEU A 162 -9.33 -27.60 13.16
N PHE A 163 -8.79 -26.52 12.59
CA PHE A 163 -8.53 -26.43 11.15
C PHE A 163 -7.70 -27.58 10.55
N PRO A 164 -6.67 -28.14 11.23
CA PRO A 164 -5.94 -29.29 10.68
C PRO A 164 -6.81 -30.53 10.45
N ALA A 165 -7.81 -30.78 11.29
CA ALA A 165 -8.75 -31.89 11.13
C ALA A 165 -9.75 -31.64 9.98
N TYR A 166 -10.23 -30.39 9.86
CA TYR A 166 -11.06 -29.96 8.73
C TYR A 166 -10.29 -30.08 7.40
N ALA A 167 -9.06 -29.57 7.33
CA ALA A 167 -8.22 -29.67 6.14
C ALA A 167 -7.86 -31.13 5.78
N TRP A 168 -7.52 -31.96 6.77
CA TRP A 168 -7.25 -33.39 6.55
C TRP A 168 -8.47 -34.13 5.96
N SER A 169 -9.66 -33.91 6.50
CA SER A 169 -10.89 -34.55 5.98
C SER A 169 -11.27 -34.02 4.59
N ALA A 170 -11.14 -32.71 4.35
CA ALA A 170 -11.36 -32.10 3.05
C ALA A 170 -10.40 -32.64 1.97
N LEU A 171 -9.12 -32.85 2.30
CA LEU A 171 -8.14 -33.42 1.37
C LEU A 171 -8.36 -34.91 1.13
N ARG A 172 -8.66 -35.70 2.18
CA ARG A 172 -9.09 -37.11 2.04
C ARG A 172 -10.28 -37.25 1.09
N LEU A 173 -11.22 -36.30 1.12
CA LEU A 173 -12.42 -36.30 0.29
C LEU A 173 -12.36 -35.34 -0.93
N ARG A 174 -11.18 -34.83 -1.34
CA ARG A 174 -11.06 -33.89 -2.48
C ARG A 174 -11.59 -34.48 -3.81
N ARG A 175 -11.49 -35.80 -3.98
CA ARG A 175 -12.07 -36.53 -5.13
C ARG A 175 -13.59 -36.80 -5.00
N ARG A 176 -14.21 -36.51 -3.87
CA ARG A 176 -15.64 -36.75 -3.55
C ARG A 176 -16.25 -35.58 -2.70
N PRO A 177 -16.28 -34.32 -3.20
CA PRO A 177 -16.80 -33.18 -2.42
C PRO A 177 -18.28 -33.30 -2.06
N TRP A 178 -19.07 -34.03 -2.84
CA TRP A 178 -20.45 -34.39 -2.49
C TRP A 178 -20.55 -35.19 -1.18
N VAL A 179 -19.57 -36.05 -0.88
CA VAL A 179 -19.51 -36.77 0.40
C VAL A 179 -19.13 -35.82 1.53
N LEU A 180 -18.21 -34.89 1.30
CA LEU A 180 -17.85 -33.85 2.28
C LEU A 180 -19.06 -32.94 2.60
N LEU A 181 -19.83 -32.56 1.57
CA LEU A 181 -21.06 -31.78 1.71
C LEU A 181 -22.15 -32.58 2.45
N ALA A 182 -22.33 -33.86 2.13
CA ALA A 182 -23.28 -34.74 2.80
C ALA A 182 -22.91 -34.96 4.28
N VAL A 183 -21.63 -35.13 4.61
CA VAL A 183 -21.15 -35.22 6.01
C VAL A 183 -21.40 -33.90 6.74
N GLY A 184 -21.17 -32.75 6.11
CA GLY A 184 -21.50 -31.44 6.68
C GLY A 184 -23.00 -31.27 6.94
N ALA A 185 -23.85 -31.61 5.97
CA ALA A 185 -25.31 -31.50 6.10
C ALA A 185 -25.91 -32.50 7.12
N LEU A 186 -25.46 -33.75 7.13
CA LEU A 186 -25.88 -34.74 8.12
C LEU A 186 -25.35 -34.38 9.52
N GLY A 187 -24.13 -33.82 9.62
CA GLY A 187 -23.60 -33.25 10.85
C GLY A 187 -24.45 -32.11 11.38
N PHE A 188 -24.87 -31.17 10.51
CA PHE A 188 -25.80 -30.10 10.87
C PHE A 188 -27.12 -30.64 11.43
N LEU A 189 -27.75 -31.61 10.73
CA LEU A 189 -29.02 -32.20 11.18
C LEU A 189 -28.90 -33.00 12.49
N ALA A 190 -27.79 -33.72 12.69
CA ALA A 190 -27.54 -34.46 13.93
C ALA A 190 -27.30 -33.52 15.12
N ILE A 191 -26.55 -32.42 14.90
CA ILE A 191 -26.29 -31.40 15.92
C ILE A 191 -27.55 -30.58 16.20
N ASP A 192 -28.39 -30.27 15.20
CA ASP A 192 -29.71 -29.64 15.37
C ASP A 192 -30.64 -30.51 16.21
N ALA A 193 -30.76 -31.80 15.91
CA ALA A 193 -31.56 -32.74 16.71
C ALA A 193 -31.06 -32.82 18.17
N PHE A 194 -29.75 -32.87 18.39
CA PHE A 194 -29.16 -32.82 19.73
C PHE A 194 -29.43 -31.49 20.45
N TYR A 195 -29.27 -30.36 19.77
CA TYR A 195 -29.46 -29.03 20.36
C TYR A 195 -30.93 -28.75 20.69
N ILE A 196 -31.87 -29.22 19.86
CA ILE A 196 -33.31 -29.21 20.15
C ILE A 196 -33.61 -30.05 21.40
N HIS A 197 -33.04 -31.25 21.52
CA HIS A 197 -33.25 -32.11 22.68
C HIS A 197 -32.67 -31.53 23.98
N ALA A 198 -31.48 -30.91 23.91
CA ALA A 198 -30.78 -30.37 25.08
C ALA A 198 -31.25 -28.97 25.52
N PHE A 199 -31.71 -28.11 24.59
CA PHE A 199 -32.01 -26.68 24.86
C PHE A 199 -33.38 -26.20 24.37
N GLY A 200 -34.19 -27.04 23.72
CA GLY A 200 -35.52 -26.67 23.21
C GLY A 200 -35.51 -25.63 22.08
N LYS A 201 -34.35 -25.34 21.49
CA LYS A 201 -34.13 -24.37 20.40
C LYS A 201 -33.52 -25.08 19.19
N VAL A 202 -33.76 -24.58 17.98
CA VAL A 202 -33.03 -25.01 16.76
C VAL A 202 -31.59 -24.49 16.77
N LEU A 203 -30.65 -25.20 16.14
CA LEU A 203 -29.21 -24.85 16.10
C LEU A 203 -28.91 -23.44 15.55
N PRO A 204 -29.63 -22.91 14.53
CA PRO A 204 -29.50 -21.51 14.12
C PRO A 204 -29.97 -20.47 15.15
N ARG A 205 -30.27 -20.86 16.39
CA ARG A 205 -30.56 -19.98 17.54
C ARG A 205 -29.59 -20.21 18.72
N ALA A 206 -28.42 -20.78 18.44
CA ALA A 206 -27.36 -21.07 19.41
C ALA A 206 -26.42 -19.87 19.70
N GLU A 207 -26.78 -18.65 19.32
CA GLU A 207 -25.99 -17.44 19.63
C GLU A 207 -25.73 -17.22 21.15
N ASP A 208 -26.66 -17.62 22.02
CA ASP A 208 -26.55 -17.40 23.47
C ASP A 208 -25.73 -18.48 24.21
N SER A 209 -25.60 -19.69 23.65
CA SER A 209 -25.14 -20.88 24.38
C SER A 209 -24.64 -21.97 23.41
N LEU A 210 -23.40 -22.45 23.62
CA LEU A 210 -22.72 -23.44 22.76
C LEU A 210 -22.67 -23.10 21.25
N GLY A 211 -22.50 -21.82 20.90
CA GLY A 211 -22.37 -21.35 19.50
C GLY A 211 -21.27 -22.04 18.67
N ILE A 212 -20.30 -22.70 19.31
CA ILE A 212 -19.32 -23.58 18.63
C ILE A 212 -19.96 -24.76 17.87
N LEU A 213 -21.16 -25.20 18.26
CA LEU A 213 -21.85 -26.33 17.61
C LEU A 213 -22.38 -25.97 16.21
N ARG A 214 -22.68 -24.69 15.99
CA ARG A 214 -23.23 -24.15 14.73
C ARG A 214 -22.17 -24.05 13.64
N ILE A 215 -21.01 -23.47 13.96
CA ILE A 215 -19.91 -23.32 13.01
C ILE A 215 -19.34 -24.67 12.53
N ALA A 216 -19.32 -25.71 13.38
CA ALA A 216 -18.62 -26.95 13.07
C ALA A 216 -19.07 -27.64 11.75
N PRO A 217 -20.37 -27.92 11.52
CA PRO A 217 -20.84 -28.45 10.24
C PRO A 217 -20.78 -27.42 9.11
N GLU A 218 -21.07 -26.15 9.38
CA GLU A 218 -21.14 -25.08 8.37
C GLU A 218 -19.76 -24.75 7.77
N PHE A 219 -18.71 -24.79 8.58
CA PHE A 219 -17.33 -24.63 8.14
C PHE A 219 -16.94 -25.78 7.18
N LEU A 220 -17.33 -27.02 7.49
CA LEU A 220 -17.11 -28.19 6.64
C LEU A 220 -17.89 -28.08 5.32
N ILE A 221 -19.14 -27.60 5.36
CA ILE A 221 -19.93 -27.25 4.17
C ILE A 221 -19.17 -26.23 3.32
N GLY A 222 -18.63 -25.16 3.93
CA GLY A 222 -17.80 -24.16 3.25
C GLY A 222 -16.63 -24.77 2.46
N MET A 223 -15.87 -25.69 3.07
CA MET A 223 -14.78 -26.40 2.40
C MET A 223 -15.28 -27.32 1.26
N ALA A 224 -16.46 -27.93 1.42
CA ALA A 224 -17.09 -28.74 0.38
C ALA A 224 -17.56 -27.91 -0.83
N LEU A 225 -18.10 -26.70 -0.59
CA LEU A 225 -18.48 -25.77 -1.66
C LEU A 225 -17.25 -25.31 -2.46
N TYR A 226 -16.13 -25.03 -1.80
CA TYR A 226 -14.84 -24.73 -2.46
C TYR A 226 -14.37 -25.89 -3.36
N ALA A 227 -14.39 -27.12 -2.85
CA ALA A 227 -13.97 -28.31 -3.58
C ALA A 227 -14.96 -28.73 -4.69
N LEU A 228 -16.24 -28.39 -4.56
CA LEU A 228 -17.27 -28.57 -5.59
C LEU A 228 -17.13 -27.54 -6.70
N GLY A 229 -16.91 -26.27 -6.35
CA GLY A 229 -16.76 -25.16 -7.30
C GLY A 229 -15.63 -25.37 -8.30
N HIS A 230 -14.53 -26.01 -7.90
CA HIS A 230 -13.43 -26.41 -8.80
C HIS A 230 -13.88 -27.30 -9.97
N ARG A 231 -15.00 -28.04 -9.84
CA ARG A 231 -15.50 -28.97 -10.87
C ARG A 231 -16.32 -28.31 -11.96
N TRP A 232 -16.83 -27.11 -11.72
CA TRP A 232 -17.82 -26.46 -12.59
C TRP A 232 -17.25 -25.19 -13.19
N ARG A 233 -17.22 -25.11 -14.53
CA ARG A 233 -16.91 -23.89 -15.28
C ARG A 233 -18.20 -23.43 -15.95
N TRP A 234 -18.68 -22.25 -15.55
CA TRP A 234 -19.85 -21.61 -16.12
C TRP A 234 -19.42 -20.35 -16.86
N SER A 235 -20.15 -19.99 -17.92
CA SER A 235 -19.95 -18.71 -18.60
C SER A 235 -20.49 -17.55 -17.74
N ARG A 236 -19.99 -16.33 -17.97
CA ARG A 236 -20.43 -15.12 -17.25
C ARG A 236 -21.95 -14.98 -17.10
N PRO A 237 -22.77 -15.08 -18.17
CA PRO A 237 -24.23 -14.95 -18.04
C PRO A 237 -24.86 -16.08 -17.21
N VAL A 238 -24.38 -17.32 -17.34
CA VAL A 238 -24.89 -18.47 -16.55
C VAL A 238 -24.54 -18.28 -15.06
N ALA A 239 -23.31 -17.86 -14.75
CA ALA A 239 -22.89 -17.61 -13.38
C ALA A 239 -23.61 -16.41 -12.74
N ALA A 240 -23.83 -15.33 -13.50
CA ALA A 240 -24.57 -14.16 -13.03
C ALA A 240 -26.06 -14.48 -12.81
N ALA A 241 -26.70 -15.17 -13.76
CA ALA A 241 -28.09 -15.60 -13.64
C ALA A 241 -28.29 -16.57 -12.46
N ALA A 242 -27.40 -17.54 -12.29
CA ALA A 242 -27.43 -18.47 -11.16
C ALA A 242 -27.21 -17.76 -9.81
N ALA A 243 -26.25 -16.84 -9.71
CA ALA A 243 -25.99 -16.06 -8.51
C ALA A 243 -27.21 -15.19 -8.14
N LEU A 244 -27.78 -14.47 -9.11
CA LEU A 244 -29.00 -13.70 -8.94
C LEU A 244 -30.16 -14.60 -8.49
N PHE A 245 -30.41 -15.71 -9.19
CA PHE A 245 -31.47 -16.66 -8.85
C PHE A 245 -31.35 -17.20 -7.43
N THR A 246 -30.18 -17.72 -7.03
CA THR A 246 -30.00 -18.22 -5.65
C THR A 246 -30.16 -17.12 -4.60
N THR A 247 -29.75 -15.89 -4.92
CA THR A 247 -29.91 -14.73 -4.01
C THR A 247 -31.38 -14.35 -3.87
N LEU A 248 -32.15 -14.34 -4.96
CA LEU A 248 -33.59 -14.09 -4.94
C LEU A 248 -34.37 -15.21 -4.23
N VAL A 249 -33.97 -16.47 -4.38
CA VAL A 249 -34.55 -17.61 -3.64
C VAL A 249 -34.27 -17.48 -2.14
N LEU A 250 -33.05 -17.10 -1.74
CA LEU A 250 -32.71 -16.84 -0.34
C LEU A 250 -33.54 -15.68 0.24
N LEU A 251 -33.59 -14.54 -0.45
CA LEU A 251 -34.38 -13.38 -0.02
C LEU A 251 -35.89 -13.68 0.01
N GLY A 252 -36.39 -14.48 -0.93
CA GLY A 252 -37.77 -14.96 -0.94
C GLY A 252 -38.09 -15.86 0.26
N ALA A 253 -37.20 -16.82 0.58
CA ALA A 253 -37.33 -17.66 1.76
C ALA A 253 -37.30 -16.86 3.07
N MET A 254 -36.47 -15.81 3.14
CA MET A 254 -36.41 -14.89 4.27
C MET A 254 -37.69 -14.04 4.37
N GLN A 255 -38.21 -13.51 3.26
CA GLN A 255 -39.44 -12.71 3.21
C GLN A 255 -40.70 -13.54 3.53
N LEU A 256 -40.71 -14.82 3.16
CA LEU A 256 -41.75 -15.80 3.53
C LEU A 256 -41.55 -16.37 4.94
N SER A 257 -40.61 -15.84 5.72
CA SER A 257 -40.34 -16.20 7.12
C SER A 257 -40.05 -17.70 7.35
N LEU A 258 -39.52 -18.41 6.34
CA LEU A 258 -39.28 -19.85 6.42
C LEU A 258 -38.38 -20.25 7.61
N ASP A 259 -38.40 -21.55 7.93
CA ASP A 259 -37.59 -22.15 8.99
C ASP A 259 -36.11 -21.73 8.86
N ASP A 260 -35.51 -21.32 9.98
CA ASP A 260 -34.14 -20.80 9.99
C ASP A 260 -33.14 -21.78 9.33
N ARG A 261 -33.37 -23.09 9.47
CA ARG A 261 -32.51 -24.15 8.91
C ARG A 261 -32.58 -24.23 7.38
N ILE A 262 -33.73 -23.89 6.79
CA ILE A 262 -33.90 -23.79 5.33
C ILE A 262 -33.12 -22.56 4.82
N ILE A 263 -33.18 -21.45 5.54
CA ILE A 263 -32.47 -20.21 5.16
C ILE A 263 -30.94 -20.41 5.26
N VAL A 264 -30.45 -21.10 6.31
CA VAL A 264 -29.05 -21.51 6.41
C VAL A 264 -28.65 -22.46 5.27
N ALA A 265 -29.47 -23.46 4.95
CA ALA A 265 -29.20 -24.35 3.81
C ALA A 265 -29.17 -23.61 2.46
N LEU A 266 -29.93 -22.53 2.30
CA LEU A 266 -29.93 -21.66 1.11
C LEU A 266 -28.73 -20.69 1.04
N ALA A 267 -28.00 -20.46 2.13
CA ALA A 267 -26.73 -19.70 2.08
C ALA A 267 -25.64 -20.47 1.29
N ALA A 268 -25.61 -21.80 1.40
CA ALA A 268 -24.64 -22.65 0.72
C ALA A 268 -24.65 -22.52 -0.83
N PRO A 269 -25.78 -22.63 -1.55
CA PRO A 269 -25.81 -22.41 -2.99
C PRO A 269 -25.50 -20.95 -3.36
N VAL A 270 -25.89 -19.95 -2.56
CA VAL A 270 -25.52 -18.54 -2.80
C VAL A 270 -24.00 -18.35 -2.76
N ILE A 271 -23.31 -18.90 -1.76
CA ILE A 271 -21.84 -18.82 -1.67
C ILE A 271 -21.19 -19.50 -2.88
N LEU A 272 -21.71 -20.66 -3.30
CA LEU A 272 -21.19 -21.39 -4.44
C LEU A 272 -21.37 -20.62 -5.76
N THR A 273 -22.57 -20.13 -6.07
CA THR A 273 -22.85 -19.39 -7.31
C THR A 273 -22.12 -18.06 -7.36
N TRP A 274 -22.03 -17.31 -6.26
CA TRP A 274 -21.22 -16.10 -6.18
C TRP A 274 -19.72 -16.39 -6.35
N SER A 275 -19.22 -17.53 -5.85
CA SER A 275 -17.83 -17.94 -6.09
C SER A 275 -17.59 -18.28 -7.57
N LEU A 276 -18.55 -18.92 -8.24
CA LEU A 276 -18.45 -19.25 -9.66
C LEU A 276 -18.54 -17.99 -10.54
N LEU A 277 -19.33 -16.99 -10.13
CA LEU A 277 -19.34 -15.66 -10.74
C LEU A 277 -17.97 -14.97 -10.56
N ALA A 278 -17.40 -15.00 -9.35
CA ALA A 278 -16.05 -14.47 -9.07
C ALA A 278 -14.92 -15.17 -9.84
N ARG A 279 -15.18 -16.33 -10.46
CA ARG A 279 -14.24 -17.06 -11.32
C ARG A 279 -14.57 -16.97 -12.81
N ALA A 280 -15.78 -16.55 -13.17
CA ALA A 280 -16.17 -16.29 -14.54
C ALA A 280 -15.87 -14.85 -14.97
N ASP A 281 -15.87 -13.90 -14.02
CA ASP A 281 -15.67 -12.47 -14.25
C ASP A 281 -14.75 -11.84 -13.19
N CYS A 282 -13.97 -10.83 -13.61
CA CYS A 282 -13.00 -10.12 -12.78
C CYS A 282 -13.39 -8.65 -12.54
N GLU A 283 -14.31 -8.08 -13.35
CA GLU A 283 -14.51 -6.63 -13.47
C GLU A 283 -15.98 -6.17 -13.46
N GLY A 284 -16.95 -7.07 -13.27
CA GLY A 284 -18.35 -6.70 -13.09
C GLY A 284 -18.62 -5.77 -11.90
N PRO A 285 -19.84 -5.21 -11.76
CA PRO A 285 -20.16 -4.19 -10.75
C PRO A 285 -19.97 -4.66 -9.30
N LEU A 286 -19.97 -5.98 -9.05
CA LEU A 286 -19.67 -6.58 -7.75
C LEU A 286 -18.17 -6.64 -7.41
N ALA A 287 -17.29 -6.18 -8.30
CA ALA A 287 -15.87 -5.93 -8.07
C ALA A 287 -15.55 -4.42 -7.93
N ALA A 288 -16.57 -3.55 -7.93
CA ALA A 288 -16.40 -2.10 -7.81
C ALA A 288 -15.65 -1.72 -6.51
N PRO A 289 -14.66 -0.80 -6.55
CA PRO A 289 -13.79 -0.51 -5.40
C PRO A 289 -14.54 -0.17 -4.10
N ALA A 290 -15.66 0.57 -4.18
CA ALA A 290 -16.47 0.91 -3.01
C ALA A 290 -17.13 -0.31 -2.33
N LEU A 291 -17.60 -1.30 -3.11
CA LEU A 291 -18.19 -2.53 -2.58
C LEU A 291 -17.12 -3.52 -2.09
N VAL A 292 -15.93 -3.51 -2.68
CA VAL A 292 -14.79 -4.31 -2.19
C VAL A 292 -14.28 -3.72 -0.86
N PHE A 293 -14.09 -2.40 -0.78
CA PHE A 293 -13.73 -1.69 0.45
C PHE A 293 -14.76 -1.90 1.58
N ALA A 294 -16.07 -1.82 1.28
CA ALA A 294 -17.11 -2.15 2.26
C ALA A 294 -17.05 -3.63 2.71
N GLY A 295 -16.60 -4.52 1.84
CA GLY A 295 -16.37 -5.94 2.13
C GLY A 295 -15.13 -6.21 2.98
N GLU A 296 -14.08 -5.41 2.84
CA GLU A 296 -12.90 -5.41 3.71
C GLU A 296 -13.24 -4.84 5.09
N ALA A 297 -13.93 -3.69 5.12
CA ALA A 297 -14.43 -3.04 6.33
C ALA A 297 -15.55 -3.82 7.05
N SER A 298 -16.13 -4.87 6.42
CA SER A 298 -17.22 -5.69 6.99
C SER A 298 -16.94 -6.18 8.41
N PHE A 299 -15.69 -6.56 8.71
CA PHE A 299 -15.27 -7.05 10.02
C PHE A 299 -15.20 -5.92 11.07
N ALA A 300 -14.76 -4.72 10.68
CA ALA A 300 -14.79 -3.54 11.53
C ALA A 300 -16.24 -3.12 11.86
N LEU A 301 -17.10 -3.08 10.84
CA LEU A 301 -18.52 -2.77 10.98
C LEU A 301 -19.23 -3.74 11.93
N TYR A 302 -18.99 -5.05 11.76
CA TYR A 302 -19.62 -6.13 12.54
C TYR A 302 -19.25 -6.13 14.04
N LEU A 303 -18.07 -5.64 14.42
CA LEU A 303 -17.71 -5.53 15.85
C LEU A 303 -18.11 -4.17 16.46
N VAL A 304 -18.08 -3.08 15.68
CA VAL A 304 -18.27 -1.72 16.20
C VAL A 304 -19.75 -1.31 16.34
N HIS A 305 -20.68 -1.94 15.62
CA HIS A 305 -22.08 -1.49 15.62
C HIS A 305 -22.78 -1.57 16.99
N MET A 306 -22.54 -2.62 17.77
CA MET A 306 -23.15 -2.74 19.11
C MET A 306 -22.68 -1.67 20.11
N PRO A 307 -21.37 -1.39 20.28
CA PRO A 307 -20.90 -0.23 21.02
C PRO A 307 -21.55 1.10 20.58
N VAL A 308 -21.67 1.34 19.26
CA VAL A 308 -22.29 2.55 18.70
C VAL A 308 -23.78 2.64 19.05
N ILE A 309 -24.52 1.53 18.93
CA ILE A 309 -25.93 1.43 19.30
C ILE A 309 -26.14 1.77 20.79
N ILE A 310 -25.31 1.20 21.68
CA ILE A 310 -25.41 1.42 23.13
C ILE A 310 -25.11 2.89 23.46
N ALA A 311 -24.05 3.47 22.90
CA ALA A 311 -23.69 4.88 23.10
C ALA A 311 -24.78 5.84 22.62
N PHE A 312 -25.37 5.59 21.44
CA PHE A 312 -26.46 6.37 20.87
C PHE A 312 -27.73 6.35 21.74
N LYS A 313 -28.09 5.17 22.25
CA LYS A 313 -29.22 4.97 23.19
C LYS A 313 -28.99 5.75 24.50
N GLY A 314 -27.78 5.66 25.07
CA GLY A 314 -27.39 6.43 26.26
C GLY A 314 -27.47 7.95 26.07
N GLY A 315 -27.05 8.45 24.90
CA GLY A 315 -27.17 9.85 24.53
C GLY A 315 -28.62 10.36 24.50
N ARG A 316 -29.53 9.60 23.85
CA ARG A 316 -30.96 9.92 23.79
C ARG A 316 -31.63 9.94 25.16
N CYS A 317 -31.32 8.98 26.05
CA CYS A 317 -31.87 8.96 27.40
C CYS A 317 -31.39 10.16 28.25
N ARG A 318 -30.15 10.63 28.07
CA ARG A 318 -29.64 11.84 28.75
C ARG A 318 -30.34 13.11 28.27
N THR A 319 -30.57 13.29 26.96
CA THR A 319 -31.28 14.48 26.44
C THR A 319 -32.77 14.49 26.80
N ALA A 320 -33.43 13.33 26.80
CA ALA A 320 -34.82 13.21 27.28
C ALA A 320 -34.94 13.61 28.77
N ARG A 321 -34.09 13.07 29.64
CA ARG A 321 -34.06 13.44 31.07
C ARG A 321 -33.67 14.90 31.31
N ARG A 322 -32.88 15.53 30.42
CA ARG A 322 -32.62 16.98 30.47
C ARG A 322 -33.84 17.81 30.08
N ARG A 323 -34.59 17.43 29.05
CA ARG A 323 -35.85 18.11 28.67
C ARG A 323 -36.91 18.02 29.79
N GLN A 324 -37.01 16.88 30.47
CA GLN A 324 -37.89 16.70 31.65
C GLN A 324 -37.39 17.41 32.93
N ARG A 325 -36.18 17.98 32.93
CA ARG A 325 -35.60 18.72 34.08
C ARG A 325 -35.42 20.22 33.81
N LEU A 326 -36.05 20.76 32.77
CA LEU A 326 -36.26 22.19 32.63
C LEU A 326 -37.53 22.58 33.40
N PRO A 327 -37.48 23.53 34.35
CA PRO A 327 -38.68 23.99 35.03
C PRO A 327 -39.58 24.77 34.05
N HIS A 328 -40.89 24.51 34.11
CA HIS A 328 -41.89 25.32 33.41
C HIS A 328 -42.02 26.70 34.09
N HIS A 329 -41.13 27.64 33.74
CA HIS A 329 -41.39 29.06 33.97
C HIS A 329 -42.45 29.55 32.97
N ALA A 330 -43.69 29.65 33.43
CA ALA A 330 -44.77 30.29 32.67
C ALA A 330 -44.55 31.80 32.64
N GLY A 331 -44.17 32.34 31.48
CA GLY A 331 -44.27 33.76 31.15
C GLY A 331 -45.70 34.09 30.69
N ARG A 332 -46.24 35.24 31.13
CA ARG A 332 -47.67 35.58 31.01
C ARG A 332 -47.87 36.80 30.11
N THR A 333 -48.55 36.62 28.97
CA THR A 333 -49.24 37.70 28.23
C THR A 333 -50.50 37.16 27.54
N ASP A 334 -51.64 37.54 28.10
CA ASP A 334 -52.94 37.87 27.50
C ASP A 334 -53.45 37.18 26.22
N GLY A 335 -54.64 36.58 26.36
CA GLY A 335 -55.80 37.00 25.55
C GLY A 335 -56.11 36.24 24.25
N ILE A 336 -57.02 35.27 24.34
CA ILE A 336 -58.26 35.21 23.53
C ILE A 336 -59.25 34.20 24.15
N VAL A 337 -60.55 34.44 23.96
CA VAL A 337 -61.65 33.74 24.67
C VAL A 337 -62.22 32.56 23.85
N ARG A 338 -62.43 31.40 24.50
CA ARG A 338 -63.64 30.56 24.34
C ARG A 338 -63.82 29.57 25.52
N ARG A 339 -65.01 28.97 25.62
CA ARG A 339 -65.58 28.33 26.84
C ARG A 339 -65.57 26.78 26.80
N HIS A 340 -65.98 26.20 27.93
CA HIS A 340 -66.28 24.79 28.25
C HIS A 340 -65.05 23.93 28.68
N GLY A 341 -65.10 23.14 29.76
CA GLY A 341 -66.10 23.10 30.85
C GLY A 341 -66.04 21.81 31.70
N ALA A 342 -66.33 21.91 33.01
CA ALA A 342 -66.51 20.80 34.00
C ALA A 342 -65.28 19.90 34.32
N ASP A 343 -65.16 19.21 35.48
CA ASP A 343 -65.63 19.43 36.87
C ASP A 343 -64.86 18.47 37.85
N ARG A 344 -64.81 18.80 39.16
CA ARG A 344 -64.44 17.98 40.37
C ARG A 344 -62.98 17.47 40.59
N GLY A 345 -62.56 17.47 41.87
CA GLY A 345 -61.44 16.62 42.39
C GLY A 345 -60.41 17.26 43.36
N ARG A 346 -60.68 17.27 44.68
CA ARG A 346 -59.76 17.65 45.80
C ARG A 346 -60.25 17.01 47.13
N PRO A 347 -59.53 17.05 48.29
CA PRO A 347 -58.27 17.71 48.66
C PRO A 347 -57.09 16.69 48.70
N ALA A 348 -56.11 16.53 49.63
CA ALA A 348 -55.64 17.13 50.91
C ALA A 348 -54.18 16.62 51.19
N SER A 349 -53.35 17.07 52.15
CA SER A 349 -53.20 18.32 52.95
C SER A 349 -51.76 18.36 53.58
N VAL A 350 -51.57 18.75 54.87
CA VAL A 350 -50.33 18.63 55.73
C VAL A 350 -48.98 19.10 55.09
N ARG A 351 -48.38 20.30 55.33
CA ARG A 351 -48.06 21.13 56.54
C ARG A 351 -46.95 20.49 57.42
N ARG A 352 -45.89 21.15 57.91
CA ARG A 352 -45.71 22.53 58.46
C ARG A 352 -44.25 23.07 58.36
N GLU A 353 -44.11 24.42 58.47
CA GLU A 353 -43.09 25.26 59.21
C GLU A 353 -41.55 24.96 59.14
N ALA A 354 -40.59 25.89 59.28
CA ALA A 354 -40.48 27.38 59.27
C ALA A 354 -38.96 27.75 59.06
N ARG A 355 -38.54 28.73 58.23
CA ARG A 355 -38.34 30.20 58.44
C ARG A 355 -37.29 30.60 59.53
N PRO A 356 -36.59 31.77 59.47
CA PRO A 356 -36.57 32.84 58.44
C PRO A 356 -35.17 33.51 58.13
N ASP A 357 -35.18 34.60 57.33
CA ASP A 357 -34.29 35.80 57.35
C ASP A 357 -32.79 35.71 56.90
N LEU A 358 -32.14 36.74 56.29
CA LEU A 358 -32.49 38.15 56.01
C LEU A 358 -31.85 38.68 54.67
N ASP A 359 -32.32 39.83 54.17
CA ASP A 359 -31.90 40.62 52.96
C ASP A 359 -31.40 42.03 53.44
N PRO A 360 -30.98 43.08 52.67
CA PRO A 360 -30.80 43.31 51.21
C PRO A 360 -29.33 43.75 50.87
N THR A 361 -28.88 44.65 49.94
CA THR A 361 -29.44 45.70 49.03
C THR A 361 -28.44 46.02 47.87
N PRO A 362 -28.83 46.59 46.70
CA PRO A 362 -27.95 46.72 45.51
C PRO A 362 -27.70 48.15 44.96
N VAL A 363 -26.59 48.38 44.21
CA VAL A 363 -26.37 49.60 43.37
C VAL A 363 -25.66 49.32 42.01
N ARG A 364 -26.17 50.02 40.97
CA ARG A 364 -25.84 50.22 39.53
C ARG A 364 -24.39 50.04 38.96
N MET A 365 -24.30 49.36 37.81
CA MET A 365 -24.00 49.83 36.40
C MET A 365 -23.05 51.04 36.15
N PRO A 366 -22.32 51.16 34.98
CA PRO A 366 -22.78 50.77 33.62
C PRO A 366 -21.76 50.26 32.53
N ALA A 367 -22.33 49.59 31.52
CA ALA A 367 -22.04 49.53 30.07
C ALA A 367 -20.61 49.60 29.44
N GLY A 368 -20.33 48.66 28.50
CA GLY A 368 -19.26 48.69 27.50
C GLY A 368 -19.61 47.89 26.22
N ARG A 369 -19.01 48.19 25.05
CA ARG A 369 -19.42 47.67 23.72
C ARG A 369 -18.63 46.44 23.22
N ALA A 370 -19.22 45.70 22.27
CA ALA A 370 -18.54 44.68 21.45
C ALA A 370 -19.16 44.56 20.04
N ARG A 371 -18.36 44.19 19.02
CA ARG A 371 -18.80 43.50 17.77
C ARG A 371 -17.61 42.92 16.99
N ARG A 372 -17.90 42.01 16.05
CA ARG A 372 -16.93 41.24 15.24
C ARG A 372 -16.65 41.90 13.88
N ALA A 373 -15.65 41.38 13.17
CA ALA A 373 -15.44 41.56 11.73
C ALA A 373 -15.43 40.19 11.02
N ASP A 374 -15.76 40.17 9.72
CA ASP A 374 -15.72 39.02 8.81
C ASP A 374 -14.75 39.29 7.64
N LEU A 375 -14.35 38.24 6.92
CA LEU A 375 -13.35 38.28 5.84
C LEU A 375 -13.93 37.84 4.48
N THR A 376 -13.54 38.53 3.41
CA THR A 376 -13.81 38.14 2.00
C THR A 376 -12.61 38.46 1.10
N PRO A 377 -12.28 37.62 0.10
CA PRO A 377 -11.06 37.74 -0.70
C PRO A 377 -11.17 38.79 -1.84
N ARG A 378 -10.01 39.29 -2.31
CA ARG A 378 -9.91 40.18 -3.48
C ARG A 378 -9.53 39.42 -4.76
N ARG A 379 -9.94 39.98 -5.91
CA ARG A 379 -9.41 39.67 -7.25
C ARG A 379 -8.45 40.79 -7.69
N GLU A 380 -7.48 40.45 -8.54
CA GLU A 380 -6.56 41.40 -9.16
C GLU A 380 -7.05 41.85 -10.56
N ARG A 381 -6.38 42.86 -11.15
CA ARG A 381 -6.64 43.38 -12.52
C ARG A 381 -5.29 43.66 -13.23
N PRO A 382 -5.22 43.48 -14.56
CA PRO A 382 -4.00 43.75 -15.35
C PRO A 382 -3.88 45.21 -15.83
N ILE A 383 -2.65 45.63 -16.14
CA ILE A 383 -2.25 46.92 -16.74
C ILE A 383 -1.16 46.62 -17.81
N PRO A 384 -1.04 47.35 -18.93
CA PRO A 384 -0.60 46.77 -20.21
C PRO A 384 0.88 46.99 -20.60
N ALA A 385 1.26 46.41 -21.74
CA ALA A 385 2.59 46.47 -22.35
C ALA A 385 2.88 47.81 -23.08
N ALA A 386 4.16 48.06 -23.35
CA ALA A 386 4.66 49.11 -24.22
C ALA A 386 5.63 48.52 -25.27
N LEU A 387 5.55 49.00 -26.51
CA LEU A 387 6.44 48.57 -27.60
C LEU A 387 7.75 49.38 -27.57
N THR A 388 8.86 48.74 -27.92
CA THR A 388 9.96 49.38 -28.66
C THR A 388 10.44 48.41 -29.74
N SER A 389 10.66 48.91 -30.95
CA SER A 389 11.02 48.14 -32.14
C SER A 389 12.40 48.55 -32.65
N VAL A 390 13.26 47.57 -32.95
CA VAL A 390 14.47 47.77 -33.76
C VAL A 390 14.55 46.62 -34.75
N ASN A 391 14.72 46.95 -36.04
CA ASN A 391 14.85 45.98 -37.13
C ASN A 391 16.33 45.60 -37.31
N PRO A 392 16.66 44.33 -37.66
CA PRO A 392 18.05 43.93 -37.88
C PRO A 392 18.55 44.37 -39.26
N ASP A 393 19.76 44.91 -39.34
CA ASP A 393 20.66 44.76 -40.50
C ASP A 393 22.04 45.41 -40.26
N ARG A 394 23.12 44.62 -40.34
CA ARG A 394 24.36 44.91 -41.10
C ARG A 394 25.45 43.85 -40.90
N GLN A 395 26.34 43.76 -41.88
CA GLN A 395 27.27 42.65 -42.09
C GLN A 395 28.73 43.02 -41.75
N ALA A 396 29.44 42.04 -41.18
CA ALA A 396 30.85 41.74 -41.47
C ALA A 396 31.90 42.82 -41.07
N PRO A 397 33.21 42.69 -41.41
CA PRO A 397 34.14 42.06 -40.46
C PRO A 397 35.47 42.83 -40.27
N ARG A 398 36.33 42.35 -39.35
CA ARG A 398 37.82 42.35 -39.45
C ARG A 398 38.53 41.69 -38.27
N ASP A 399 39.23 40.61 -38.57
CA ASP A 399 40.71 40.47 -38.53
C ASP A 399 41.56 41.16 -37.45
N ASP A 400 42.52 40.36 -36.98
CA ASP A 400 43.95 40.65 -36.78
C ASP A 400 44.59 40.97 -35.39
N TRP A 401 45.59 40.10 -35.13
CA TRP A 401 46.88 40.29 -34.44
C TRP A 401 47.05 40.33 -32.90
N GLN A 402 47.63 39.23 -32.42
CA GLN A 402 48.84 39.11 -31.57
C GLN A 402 48.97 39.84 -30.22
N GLY A 403 49.47 39.09 -29.22
CA GLY A 403 50.28 39.66 -28.12
C GLY A 403 50.29 38.83 -26.84
N PRO A 404 51.44 38.28 -26.38
CA PRO A 404 51.49 37.45 -25.17
C PRO A 404 52.11 38.17 -23.95
N ARG A 405 52.10 37.45 -22.79
CA ARG A 405 52.67 37.81 -21.46
C ARG A 405 51.75 38.78 -20.67
N HIS A 406 51.60 38.73 -19.34
CA HIS A 406 52.51 38.30 -18.27
C HIS A 406 51.76 37.66 -17.06
N GLN A 407 52.44 36.77 -16.30
CA GLN A 407 52.15 36.58 -14.86
C GLN A 407 52.85 37.70 -14.06
N PRO A 408 52.39 38.04 -12.83
CA PRO A 408 53.13 37.53 -11.67
C PRO A 408 52.36 37.29 -10.34
N LEU A 409 52.73 36.19 -9.67
CA LEU A 409 53.09 36.07 -8.23
C LEU A 409 52.20 36.62 -7.08
N ARG A 410 51.84 35.68 -6.17
CA ARG A 410 51.81 35.81 -4.68
C ARG A 410 50.67 36.72 -4.10
N MET A 411 50.31 36.68 -2.80
CA MET A 411 50.92 36.03 -1.62
C MET A 411 49.88 35.65 -0.52
N ILE A 412 50.15 34.55 0.20
CA ILE A 412 49.93 34.24 1.65
C ILE A 412 48.90 35.07 2.46
N VAL A 413 48.03 34.37 3.22
CA VAL A 413 47.87 34.51 4.70
C VAL A 413 47.33 33.20 5.32
N ARG A 414 47.76 32.89 6.55
CA ARG A 414 47.38 31.69 7.34
C ARG A 414 46.19 31.96 8.28
N LEU A 415 45.50 30.90 8.69
CA LEU A 415 45.08 30.56 10.08
C LEU A 415 44.50 29.10 10.01
N THR A 416 45.09 27.99 10.51
CA THR A 416 45.34 27.54 11.91
C THR A 416 44.18 27.89 12.85
N ARG A 417 43.48 27.00 13.55
CA ARG A 417 43.74 25.65 14.15
C ARG A 417 42.42 24.82 14.14
N ASN A 418 42.29 23.53 14.48
CA ASN A 418 43.11 22.50 15.15
C ASN A 418 42.77 21.10 14.56
N ASP A 419 43.72 20.16 14.59
CA ASP A 419 43.43 18.72 14.51
C ASP A 419 43.16 18.14 15.92
N VAL A 420 42.10 17.32 16.08
CA VAL A 420 42.11 16.04 16.86
C VAL A 420 40.91 15.18 16.42
N CYS A 421 41.13 14.24 15.49
CA CYS A 421 40.54 12.88 15.49
C CYS A 421 41.05 12.12 14.24
N GLY A 422 42.11 11.35 14.40
CA GLY A 422 42.77 10.66 13.29
C GLY A 422 42.37 9.19 13.13
N GLN A 423 42.72 8.63 11.97
CA GLN A 423 42.90 7.19 11.73
C GLN A 423 41.64 6.30 11.75
N THR A 424 40.97 6.18 10.60
CA THR A 424 40.26 4.95 10.17
C THR A 424 39.90 4.94 8.68
N THR A 425 39.72 6.11 8.04
CA THR A 425 39.10 6.25 6.70
C THR A 425 40.11 6.57 5.57
N ALA A 426 41.07 5.66 5.33
CA ALA A 426 42.13 5.85 4.33
C ALA A 426 41.87 5.24 2.93
N LEU A 427 40.92 4.30 2.77
CA LEU A 427 40.80 3.46 1.56
C LEU A 427 39.96 4.01 0.40
N PHE A 428 39.28 5.14 0.55
CA PHE A 428 38.29 5.66 -0.43
C PHE A 428 38.53 7.14 -0.81
N ARG A 429 39.73 7.48 -1.32
CA ARG A 429 40.09 8.87 -1.68
C ARG A 429 40.72 9.11 -3.07
N SER A 430 40.87 8.09 -3.92
CA SER A 430 41.32 8.25 -5.31
C SER A 430 40.16 8.11 -6.30
N PRO A 431 39.63 9.21 -6.89
CA PRO A 431 38.78 9.12 -8.07
C PRO A 431 39.66 8.75 -9.28
N LEU A 432 39.80 7.44 -9.53
CA LEU A 432 40.54 6.94 -10.69
C LEU A 432 39.79 7.33 -11.97
N LYS A 433 40.32 8.27 -12.75
CA LYS A 433 39.75 8.64 -14.05
C LYS A 433 40.10 7.59 -15.10
N TRP A 434 39.18 6.66 -15.36
CA TRP A 434 39.30 5.68 -16.43
C TRP A 434 38.94 6.30 -17.78
N SER A 435 39.90 6.95 -18.46
CA SER A 435 39.73 7.32 -19.87
C SER A 435 39.90 6.07 -20.75
N MET A 436 38.89 5.19 -20.76
CA MET A 436 38.93 3.95 -21.53
C MET A 436 38.75 4.24 -23.03
N SER A 437 39.79 3.98 -23.82
CA SER A 437 39.67 4.06 -25.28
C SER A 437 38.64 3.04 -25.80
N PRO A 438 37.86 3.34 -26.85
CA PRO A 438 36.78 2.47 -27.34
C PRO A 438 37.24 1.07 -27.79
N ARG A 439 38.54 0.89 -28.05
CA ARG A 439 39.16 -0.43 -28.36
C ARG A 439 39.08 -1.42 -27.19
N LEU A 440 38.97 -0.95 -25.95
CA LEU A 440 38.77 -1.81 -24.76
C LEU A 440 37.32 -2.28 -24.62
N LEU A 441 36.33 -1.47 -25.00
CA LEU A 441 34.92 -1.87 -25.00
C LEU A 441 34.66 -3.00 -26.00
N ALA A 442 35.23 -2.89 -27.21
CA ALA A 442 35.19 -3.98 -28.20
C ALA A 442 35.83 -5.28 -27.69
N SER A 443 36.91 -5.18 -26.91
CA SER A 443 37.58 -6.34 -26.30
C SER A 443 36.73 -6.99 -25.20
N ALA A 444 36.00 -6.20 -24.41
CA ALA A 444 35.08 -6.71 -23.39
C ALA A 444 33.84 -7.39 -24.01
N ALA A 445 33.33 -6.88 -25.12
CA ALA A 445 32.17 -7.43 -25.83
C ALA A 445 32.44 -8.80 -26.50
N LEU A 446 33.70 -9.13 -26.83
CA LEU A 446 34.07 -10.41 -27.44
C LEU A 446 34.08 -11.58 -26.43
N LEU A 447 34.29 -11.31 -25.14
CA LEU A 447 34.33 -12.36 -24.11
C LEU A 447 32.99 -13.11 -23.90
N PRO A 448 31.82 -12.45 -23.82
CA PRO A 448 30.54 -13.16 -23.79
C PRO A 448 30.19 -13.88 -25.09
N LEU A 449 30.64 -13.40 -26.27
CA LEU A 449 30.47 -14.14 -27.54
C LEU A 449 31.22 -15.48 -27.52
N LEU A 450 32.45 -15.50 -26.99
CA LEU A 450 33.24 -16.72 -26.83
C LEU A 450 32.61 -17.72 -25.84
N LEU A 451 31.91 -17.23 -24.82
CA LEU A 451 31.13 -18.08 -23.90
C LEU A 451 29.82 -18.59 -24.52
N ALA A 452 29.14 -17.78 -25.32
CA ALA A 452 27.91 -18.18 -26.02
C ALA A 452 28.14 -19.37 -26.97
N ALA A 453 29.32 -19.42 -27.63
CA ALA A 453 29.71 -20.52 -28.51
C ALA A 453 29.76 -21.91 -27.83
N VAL A 454 29.96 -21.97 -26.51
CA VAL A 454 30.04 -23.24 -25.74
C VAL A 454 28.65 -23.82 -25.46
N SER A 455 27.60 -22.98 -25.46
CA SER A 455 26.22 -23.38 -25.13
C SER A 455 25.44 -23.97 -26.31
N ALA A 456 26.07 -24.15 -27.48
CA ALA A 456 25.45 -24.62 -28.73
C ALA A 456 25.07 -26.12 -28.76
N ARG A 457 24.82 -26.73 -27.59
CA ARG A 457 24.13 -28.03 -27.47
C ARG A 457 22.83 -27.83 -26.70
N ALA A 458 21.85 -27.27 -27.41
CA ALA A 458 20.47 -27.21 -26.92
C ALA A 458 19.96 -28.65 -26.71
N GLN A 459 19.58 -28.95 -25.46
CA GLN A 459 18.77 -30.11 -25.12
C GLN A 459 17.33 -29.63 -24.94
N GLU A 460 16.36 -30.35 -25.49
CA GLU A 460 14.97 -29.90 -25.52
C GLU A 460 14.43 -29.67 -24.09
N ALA A 461 14.09 -28.41 -23.80
CA ALA A 461 13.43 -28.05 -22.56
C ALA A 461 11.98 -28.57 -22.61
N GLY A 462 11.75 -29.73 -21.98
CA GLY A 462 10.39 -30.24 -21.76
C GLY A 462 9.51 -29.24 -21.00
N PRO A 463 8.17 -29.40 -21.04
CA PRO A 463 7.25 -28.42 -20.45
C PRO A 463 7.57 -28.14 -18.99
N ARG A 464 7.92 -26.89 -18.67
CA ARG A 464 8.15 -26.46 -17.28
C ARG A 464 6.83 -26.50 -16.52
N ASP A 465 6.77 -27.25 -15.41
CA ASP A 465 5.59 -27.37 -14.55
C ASP A 465 5.23 -26.02 -13.89
N ALA A 466 4.37 -25.25 -14.54
CA ALA A 466 3.95 -23.90 -14.15
C ALA A 466 2.96 -23.88 -12.96
N THR A 467 3.21 -24.71 -11.94
CA THR A 467 2.30 -24.96 -10.81
C THR A 467 2.73 -24.37 -9.47
N THR A 468 3.92 -23.76 -9.38
CA THR A 468 4.38 -23.00 -8.20
C THR A 468 4.47 -21.51 -8.51
N LEU A 469 3.36 -20.80 -8.30
CA LEU A 469 3.39 -19.34 -8.16
C LEU A 469 3.95 -19.01 -6.77
N ASP A 470 5.19 -18.53 -6.70
CA ASP A 470 5.74 -17.97 -5.46
C ASP A 470 4.89 -16.80 -4.99
N GLU A 471 4.51 -16.80 -3.72
CA GLU A 471 3.71 -15.74 -3.11
C GLU A 471 4.52 -14.44 -3.13
N VAL A 472 4.16 -13.48 -4.00
CA VAL A 472 4.97 -12.26 -4.21
C VAL A 472 5.00 -11.41 -2.93
N VAL A 473 6.15 -11.45 -2.26
CA VAL A 473 6.39 -10.80 -0.98
C VAL A 473 6.89 -9.37 -1.20
N VAL A 474 6.21 -8.40 -0.59
CA VAL A 474 6.61 -6.99 -0.63
C VAL A 474 7.73 -6.74 0.38
N THR A 475 8.80 -6.08 -0.08
CA THR A 475 9.98 -5.74 0.73
C THR A 475 10.01 -4.26 1.17
N ALA A 476 9.38 -3.37 0.40
CA ALA A 476 9.30 -1.92 0.64
C ALA A 476 8.62 -1.51 1.96
N SER A 477 7.83 -2.41 2.56
CA SER A 477 7.27 -2.35 3.92
C SER A 477 8.31 -2.47 5.05
N ARG A 478 9.57 -2.79 4.72
CA ARG A 478 10.64 -3.19 5.65
C ARG A 478 10.29 -4.41 6.53
N ILE A 479 9.31 -5.22 6.12
CA ILE A 479 8.98 -6.56 6.67
C ILE A 479 8.41 -7.37 5.50
N GLU A 480 9.05 -8.49 5.16
CA GLU A 480 8.56 -9.40 4.12
C GLU A 480 7.16 -9.92 4.44
N GLN A 481 6.17 -9.38 3.71
CA GLN A 481 4.73 -9.65 3.88
C GLN A 481 4.05 -9.74 2.51
N PRO A 482 3.08 -10.66 2.32
CA PRO A 482 2.29 -10.70 1.10
C PRO A 482 1.41 -9.46 0.98
N ARG A 483 1.06 -9.06 -0.25
CA ARG A 483 0.23 -7.88 -0.55
C ARG A 483 -1.05 -7.81 0.32
N SER A 484 -1.71 -8.94 0.54
CA SER A 484 -2.94 -9.06 1.33
C SER A 484 -2.77 -8.83 2.85
N ALA A 485 -1.55 -8.70 3.36
CA ALA A 485 -1.25 -8.40 4.76
C ALA A 485 -0.86 -6.93 5.00
N LEU A 486 -0.72 -6.12 3.94
CA LEU A 486 -0.35 -4.71 4.06
C LEU A 486 -1.60 -3.83 4.22
N ALA A 487 -1.57 -2.94 5.21
CA ALA A 487 -2.62 -1.94 5.45
C ALA A 487 -2.50 -0.69 4.55
N ALA A 488 -1.71 -0.76 3.48
CA ALA A 488 -1.51 0.29 2.48
C ALA A 488 -1.70 -0.31 1.09
N THR A 489 -2.23 0.49 0.16
CA THR A 489 -2.32 0.07 -1.25
C THR A 489 -0.92 -0.16 -1.81
N VAL A 490 -0.67 -1.32 -2.42
CA VAL A 490 0.58 -1.63 -3.11
C VAL A 490 0.29 -2.16 -4.51
N GLU A 491 0.93 -1.54 -5.49
CA GLU A 491 1.02 -2.02 -6.87
C GLU A 491 2.39 -2.67 -7.07
N ILE A 492 2.43 -3.73 -7.88
CA ILE A 492 3.66 -4.47 -8.16
C ILE A 492 3.75 -4.63 -9.67
N ILE A 493 4.82 -4.10 -10.25
CA ILE A 493 5.16 -4.29 -11.67
C ILE A 493 6.16 -5.45 -11.71
N ASP A 494 5.82 -6.53 -12.40
CA ASP A 494 6.67 -7.72 -12.49
C ASP A 494 7.75 -7.63 -13.60
N ALA A 495 8.65 -8.62 -13.62
CA ALA A 495 9.76 -8.69 -14.59
C ALA A 495 9.30 -8.70 -16.05
N GLU A 496 8.12 -9.25 -16.35
CA GLU A 496 7.61 -9.33 -17.72
C GLU A 496 7.08 -7.97 -18.17
N ALA A 497 6.27 -7.32 -17.34
CA ALA A 497 5.80 -5.95 -17.57
C ALA A 497 6.96 -4.94 -17.66
N ILE A 498 8.01 -5.08 -16.83
CA ILE A 498 9.22 -4.25 -16.94
C ILE A 498 9.92 -4.48 -18.29
N VAL A 499 10.12 -5.72 -18.71
CA VAL A 499 10.81 -6.01 -19.99
C VAL A 499 9.99 -5.56 -21.20
N GLN A 500 8.67 -5.80 -21.19
CA GLN A 500 7.77 -5.32 -22.24
C GLN A 500 7.74 -3.79 -22.33
N GLN A 501 7.73 -3.09 -21.18
CA GLN A 501 7.69 -1.62 -21.17
C GLN A 501 9.06 -1.00 -21.46
N THR A 502 10.18 -1.59 -21.01
CA THR A 502 11.55 -1.12 -21.33
C THR A 502 11.87 -1.27 -22.83
N ALA A 503 11.16 -2.13 -23.56
CA ALA A 503 11.24 -2.17 -25.03
C ALA A 503 10.78 -0.84 -25.69
N LEU A 504 9.97 -0.04 -24.98
CA LEU A 504 9.38 1.23 -25.43
C LEU A 504 9.82 2.46 -24.59
N ALA A 505 10.37 2.23 -23.40
CA ALA A 505 10.63 3.25 -22.38
C ALA A 505 12.11 3.24 -21.94
N ALA A 506 12.77 4.39 -22.03
CA ALA A 506 14.20 4.53 -21.80
C ALA A 506 14.66 4.28 -20.35
N SER A 507 13.75 4.33 -19.36
CA SER A 507 14.10 4.20 -17.94
C SER A 507 13.08 3.47 -17.08
N ALA A 508 13.50 3.15 -15.85
CA ALA A 508 12.65 2.56 -14.83
C ALA A 508 11.55 3.53 -14.36
N VAL A 509 11.82 4.84 -14.39
CA VAL A 509 10.83 5.88 -14.04
C VAL A 509 9.77 5.99 -15.13
N ASP A 510 10.18 6.01 -16.41
CA ASP A 510 9.25 5.99 -17.55
C ASP A 510 8.36 4.73 -17.51
N THR A 511 8.95 3.58 -17.16
CA THR A 511 8.21 2.32 -16.96
C THR A 511 7.18 2.42 -15.84
N VAL A 512 7.53 3.01 -14.69
CA VAL A 512 6.57 3.25 -13.60
C VAL A 512 5.48 4.24 -14.03
N SER A 513 5.84 5.31 -14.74
CA SER A 513 4.91 6.35 -15.20
C SER A 513 3.89 5.82 -16.22
N ALA A 514 4.33 4.97 -17.15
CA ALA A 514 3.45 4.35 -18.13
C ALA A 514 2.47 3.33 -17.52
N LEU A 515 2.89 2.62 -16.47
CA LEU A 515 2.13 1.50 -15.89
C LEU A 515 1.34 1.85 -14.62
N VAL A 516 1.64 2.94 -13.93
CA VAL A 516 0.98 3.36 -12.66
C VAL A 516 0.14 4.62 -12.89
N PRO A 517 -1.19 4.55 -13.08
CA PRO A 517 -2.04 5.69 -13.45
C PRO A 517 -2.17 6.81 -12.39
N SER A 518 -1.51 6.69 -11.24
CA SER A 518 -1.43 7.74 -10.22
C SER A 518 -0.01 8.28 -9.98
N PHE A 519 0.94 7.86 -10.80
CA PHE A 519 2.22 8.53 -11.02
C PHE A 519 2.06 9.50 -12.20
N SER A 520 2.72 10.66 -12.17
CA SER A 520 2.62 11.66 -13.26
C SER A 520 3.44 11.27 -14.49
N PRO A 521 3.08 11.69 -15.72
CA PRO A 521 3.97 11.60 -16.87
C PRO A 521 5.39 12.10 -16.53
N THR A 522 6.41 11.35 -16.92
CA THR A 522 7.80 11.81 -16.80
C THR A 522 8.04 13.02 -17.71
N ARG A 523 9.08 13.79 -17.42
CA ARG A 523 9.52 14.85 -18.35
C ARG A 523 10.43 14.33 -19.48
N GLN A 524 10.85 13.06 -19.42
CA GLN A 524 11.96 12.51 -20.21
C GLN A 524 13.21 13.39 -20.12
N LYS A 525 13.56 13.79 -18.89
CA LYS A 525 14.76 14.56 -18.52
C LYS A 525 15.44 13.88 -17.34
N LEU A 526 16.74 14.11 -17.18
CA LEU A 526 17.56 13.50 -16.12
C LEU A 526 17.23 14.05 -14.71
N SER A 527 16.30 15.01 -14.61
CA SER A 527 15.71 15.49 -13.36
C SER A 527 14.21 15.17 -13.31
N GLY A 528 13.81 14.42 -12.29
CA GLY A 528 12.41 14.16 -11.95
C GLY A 528 11.69 15.33 -11.27
N PHE A 529 12.21 16.56 -11.35
CA PHE A 529 11.54 17.72 -10.74
C PHE A 529 10.15 17.92 -11.35
N GLY A 530 9.14 17.99 -10.50
CA GLY A 530 7.72 18.06 -10.89
C GLY A 530 7.04 16.71 -11.04
N GLU A 531 7.77 15.59 -11.00
CA GLU A 531 7.19 14.25 -11.01
C GLU A 531 6.60 13.91 -9.64
N THR A 532 5.40 13.32 -9.64
CA THR A 532 4.63 13.07 -8.42
C THR A 532 3.89 11.75 -8.43
N LEU A 533 3.82 11.14 -7.25
CA LEU A 533 2.93 10.04 -6.92
C LEU A 533 1.75 10.62 -6.13
N ARG A 534 0.55 10.62 -6.74
CA ARG A 534 -0.68 11.23 -6.20
C ARG A 534 -0.52 12.72 -5.81
N GLY A 535 0.21 13.49 -6.61
CA GLY A 535 0.41 14.94 -6.40
C GLY A 535 1.40 15.31 -5.28
N ARG A 536 2.26 14.37 -4.89
CA ARG A 536 3.35 14.56 -3.91
C ARG A 536 4.60 13.80 -4.38
N SER A 537 5.80 14.21 -3.94
CA SER A 537 7.04 13.54 -4.35
C SER A 537 7.06 12.06 -3.91
N PRO A 538 7.44 11.12 -4.80
CA PRO A 538 7.78 9.75 -4.42
C PRO A 538 9.09 9.72 -3.62
N LEU A 539 9.44 8.56 -3.07
CA LEU A 539 10.80 8.23 -2.64
C LEU A 539 11.27 6.99 -3.39
N TYR A 540 12.39 7.10 -4.11
CA TYR A 540 12.98 5.98 -4.83
C TYR A 540 13.92 5.16 -3.94
N LEU A 541 13.77 3.83 -4.00
CA LEU A 541 14.59 2.86 -3.30
C LEU A 541 15.12 1.78 -4.27
N VAL A 542 16.30 1.22 -4.00
CA VAL A 542 16.81 -0.01 -4.61
C VAL A 542 17.03 -1.04 -3.50
N ASP A 543 16.34 -2.18 -3.53
CA ASP A 543 16.31 -3.19 -2.45
C ASP A 543 16.12 -2.55 -1.05
N GLY A 544 15.24 -1.56 -0.98
CA GLY A 544 14.94 -0.76 0.21
C GLY A 544 15.91 0.38 0.53
N VAL A 545 17.07 0.50 -0.13
CA VAL A 545 18.07 1.55 0.08
C VAL A 545 17.65 2.84 -0.64
N PRO A 546 17.53 4.00 0.04
CA PRO A 546 17.15 5.27 -0.59
C PRO A 546 18.19 5.74 -1.60
N GLN A 547 17.70 6.30 -2.72
CA GLN A 547 18.53 6.84 -3.80
C GLN A 547 18.66 8.38 -3.76
N SER A 548 17.93 9.06 -2.87
CA SER A 548 18.08 10.49 -2.52
C SER A 548 18.57 10.64 -1.07
N THR A 549 19.23 11.77 -0.75
CA THR A 549 19.70 12.01 0.62
C THR A 549 18.62 12.67 1.50
N PRO A 550 18.51 12.30 2.80
CA PRO A 550 17.50 12.90 3.70
C PRO A 550 17.70 14.39 4.01
N LEU A 551 18.79 15.00 3.54
CA LEU A 551 19.12 16.41 3.78
C LEU A 551 18.61 17.32 2.66
N ARG A 552 18.67 16.85 1.40
CA ARG A 552 18.19 17.59 0.24
C ARG A 552 17.85 16.61 -0.88
N ASP A 553 16.60 16.65 -1.33
CA ASP A 553 16.22 16.10 -2.63
C ASP A 553 16.84 16.97 -3.74
N ASP A 554 17.56 16.34 -4.68
CA ASP A 554 18.12 16.98 -5.85
C ASP A 554 17.37 16.64 -7.15
N SER A 555 16.30 15.84 -7.04
CA SER A 555 15.45 15.32 -8.11
C SER A 555 16.16 14.41 -9.12
N ARG A 556 17.25 13.73 -8.73
CA ARG A 556 18.03 12.81 -9.59
C ARG A 556 17.81 11.33 -9.29
N ASP A 557 17.17 11.01 -8.16
CA ASP A 557 17.14 9.68 -7.54
C ASP A 557 16.38 8.60 -8.31
N GLY A 558 15.57 8.97 -9.30
CA GLY A 558 14.97 8.04 -10.26
C GLY A 558 15.95 7.39 -11.24
N TYR A 559 17.08 8.03 -11.57
CA TYR A 559 18.05 7.57 -12.59
C TYR A 559 19.34 7.05 -11.93
N THR A 560 19.22 5.87 -11.30
CA THR A 560 20.25 5.33 -10.39
C THR A 560 20.57 3.84 -10.57
N ILE A 561 19.83 3.11 -11.42
CA ILE A 561 20.08 1.70 -11.79
C ILE A 561 19.47 1.42 -13.17
N ASP A 562 20.06 0.49 -13.93
CA ASP A 562 19.49 0.06 -15.21
C ASP A 562 18.23 -0.83 -15.02
N PRO A 563 17.14 -0.61 -15.78
CA PRO A 563 15.93 -1.44 -15.72
C PRO A 563 16.19 -2.95 -15.90
N PHE A 564 17.22 -3.31 -16.66
CA PHE A 564 17.56 -4.70 -16.96
C PHE A 564 18.07 -5.50 -15.74
N PHE A 565 18.44 -4.83 -14.64
CA PHE A 565 18.79 -5.49 -13.38
C PHE A 565 17.62 -5.59 -12.38
N ILE A 566 16.45 -5.04 -12.74
CA ILE A 566 15.24 -5.06 -11.93
C ILE A 566 14.43 -6.35 -12.24
N ASP A 567 13.92 -6.98 -11.18
CA ASP A 567 13.03 -8.15 -11.21
C ASP A 567 11.57 -7.79 -10.89
N ARG A 568 11.34 -6.74 -10.10
CA ARG A 568 10.02 -6.10 -9.94
C ARG A 568 10.16 -4.67 -9.41
N VAL A 569 9.13 -3.85 -9.62
CA VAL A 569 8.95 -2.59 -8.90
C VAL A 569 7.81 -2.73 -7.90
N GLU A 570 8.05 -2.39 -6.64
CA GLU A 570 7.04 -2.34 -5.59
C GLU A 570 6.66 -0.87 -5.32
N VAL A 571 5.44 -0.48 -5.68
CA VAL A 571 4.94 0.89 -5.51
C VAL A 571 3.95 0.94 -4.35
N ILE A 572 4.38 1.51 -3.22
CA ILE A 572 3.51 1.74 -2.04
C ILE A 572 2.95 3.15 -2.11
N PHE A 573 1.63 3.29 -2.12
CA PHE A 573 0.98 4.60 -2.20
C PHE A 573 0.73 5.26 -0.85
N GLY A 574 0.89 6.58 -0.80
CA GLY A 574 0.63 7.40 0.37
C GLY A 574 1.84 7.53 1.30
N SER A 575 1.80 8.56 2.14
CA SER A 575 2.87 8.80 3.10
C SER A 575 2.97 7.67 4.12
N ASN A 576 4.21 7.26 4.44
CA ASN A 576 4.45 6.19 5.40
C ASN A 576 5.57 6.56 6.38
N ALA A 577 5.28 6.40 7.68
CA ALA A 577 6.26 6.61 8.75
C ALA A 577 7.37 5.54 8.77
N ILE A 578 7.24 4.48 7.97
CA ILE A 578 8.20 3.38 7.89
C ILE A 578 9.49 3.83 7.21
N GLN A 579 9.42 4.57 6.08
CA GLN A 579 10.64 4.97 5.39
C GLN A 579 11.35 6.17 6.06
N GLY A 580 10.60 7.13 6.59
CA GLY A 580 11.14 8.31 7.28
C GLY A 580 10.92 9.59 6.47
N VAL A 581 11.99 10.34 6.23
CA VAL A 581 11.97 11.54 5.36
C VAL A 581 11.87 11.11 3.88
N GLY A 582 11.28 11.95 3.03
CA GLY A 582 11.19 11.78 1.57
C GLY A 582 9.85 11.23 1.07
N ALA A 583 9.35 10.12 1.64
CA ALA A 583 8.18 9.39 1.14
C ALA A 583 6.83 10.09 1.41
N THR A 584 6.57 11.23 0.76
CA THR A 584 5.36 12.05 0.98
C THR A 584 4.17 11.65 0.11
N GLY A 585 4.41 11.25 -1.15
CA GLY A 585 3.39 10.68 -2.05
C GLY A 585 3.35 9.15 -2.03
N GLY A 586 4.47 8.52 -1.67
CA GLY A 586 4.62 7.08 -1.61
C GLY A 586 6.07 6.65 -1.74
N VAL A 587 6.28 5.40 -2.12
CA VAL A 587 7.59 4.76 -2.32
C VAL A 587 7.57 4.00 -3.63
N VAL A 588 8.63 4.13 -4.41
CA VAL A 588 8.92 3.32 -5.60
C VAL A 588 10.18 2.52 -5.27
N ASN A 589 10.04 1.21 -5.06
CA ASN A 589 11.13 0.33 -4.66
C ASN A 589 11.48 -0.64 -5.80
N TYR A 590 12.61 -0.41 -6.44
CA TYR A 590 13.19 -1.31 -7.44
C TYR A 590 13.82 -2.50 -6.71
N VAL A 591 13.30 -3.70 -6.94
CA VAL A 591 13.86 -4.94 -6.39
C VAL A 591 14.73 -5.59 -7.47
N THR A 592 15.99 -5.87 -7.14
CA THR A 592 16.96 -6.37 -8.12
C THR A 592 16.82 -7.88 -8.34
N ALA A 593 17.51 -8.40 -9.36
CA ALA A 593 17.53 -9.81 -9.73
C ALA A 593 17.67 -10.78 -8.52
N ARG A 594 16.80 -11.79 -8.50
CA ARG A 594 16.66 -12.80 -7.43
C ARG A 594 17.84 -13.78 -7.36
N LYS A 595 17.90 -14.57 -6.26
CA LYS A 595 18.77 -15.74 -6.13
C LYS A 595 18.51 -16.71 -7.32
N PRO A 596 19.54 -17.20 -8.02
CA PRO A 596 19.42 -18.27 -9.02
C PRO A 596 18.78 -19.53 -8.42
N SER A 597 18.06 -20.31 -9.25
CA SER A 597 17.48 -21.58 -8.82
C SER A 597 18.55 -22.68 -8.72
N GLU A 598 18.62 -23.37 -7.58
CA GLU A 598 19.48 -24.55 -7.36
C GLU A 598 19.35 -25.60 -8.48
N SER A 599 18.16 -25.72 -9.06
CA SER A 599 17.84 -26.70 -10.11
C SER A 599 18.27 -26.32 -11.53
N GLU A 600 18.62 -25.05 -11.79
CA GLU A 600 18.87 -24.54 -13.15
C GLU A 600 20.36 -24.30 -13.48
N GLY A 601 21.26 -24.44 -12.51
CA GLY A 601 22.71 -24.37 -12.73
C GLY A 601 23.22 -22.95 -13.02
N LEU A 602 23.59 -22.67 -14.27
CA LEU A 602 23.94 -21.31 -14.72
C LEU A 602 22.71 -20.71 -15.41
N THR A 603 22.06 -19.74 -14.76
CA THR A 603 20.93 -19.00 -15.31
C THR A 603 21.37 -17.64 -15.82
N GLY A 604 20.54 -17.01 -16.65
CA GLY A 604 20.78 -15.65 -17.10
C GLY A 604 19.78 -15.17 -18.14
N ARG A 605 19.80 -13.86 -18.41
CA ARG A 605 19.11 -13.24 -19.55
C ARG A 605 20.05 -12.27 -20.26
N MET A 606 19.87 -12.13 -21.57
CA MET A 606 20.53 -11.12 -22.39
C MET A 606 19.48 -10.35 -23.20
N MET A 607 19.83 -9.12 -23.58
CA MET A 607 19.01 -8.22 -24.38
C MET A 607 19.92 -7.50 -25.38
N ALA A 608 19.47 -7.44 -26.62
CA ALA A 608 19.97 -6.51 -27.64
C ALA A 608 18.74 -5.78 -28.18
N GLN A 609 18.80 -4.45 -28.24
CA GLN A 609 17.70 -3.57 -28.61
C GLN A 609 18.25 -2.43 -29.46
N VAL A 610 17.48 -2.01 -30.46
CA VAL A 610 17.72 -0.80 -31.24
C VAL A 610 16.44 0.04 -31.12
N THR A 611 16.61 1.34 -30.88
CA THR A 611 15.53 2.33 -30.84
C THR A 611 15.75 3.33 -31.97
N THR A 612 14.67 3.96 -32.42
CA THR A 612 14.66 4.90 -33.54
C THR A 612 13.39 5.73 -33.48
N ASP A 613 13.42 6.94 -34.04
CA ASP A 613 12.25 7.68 -34.48
C ASP A 613 11.56 6.99 -35.68
N ASP A 614 10.38 7.49 -36.04
CA ASP A 614 9.53 6.95 -37.10
C ASP A 614 9.98 7.29 -38.53
N GLU A 615 10.83 8.31 -38.71
CA GLU A 615 11.46 8.65 -39.99
C GLU A 615 12.83 7.97 -40.21
N LEU A 616 13.31 7.21 -39.22
CA LEU A 616 14.63 6.56 -39.18
C LEU A 616 15.80 7.57 -39.28
N GLN A 617 15.65 8.75 -38.66
CA GLN A 617 16.68 9.78 -38.66
C GLN A 617 17.95 9.27 -37.94
N GLY A 618 19.10 9.32 -38.63
CA GLY A 618 20.33 8.68 -38.16
C GLY A 618 20.90 9.19 -36.83
N ASP A 619 20.36 10.28 -36.29
CA ASP A 619 20.69 10.83 -34.98
C ASP A 619 19.60 10.62 -33.91
N GLY A 620 18.43 10.06 -34.27
CA GLY A 620 17.44 9.51 -33.34
C GLY A 620 17.67 8.04 -32.98
N ILE A 621 18.57 7.36 -33.71
CA ILE A 621 18.90 5.95 -33.48
C ILE A 621 19.62 5.78 -32.12
N GLY A 622 19.12 4.85 -31.31
CA GLY A 622 19.76 4.35 -30.10
C GLY A 622 19.99 2.83 -30.14
N ALA A 623 20.85 2.34 -29.26
CA ALA A 623 21.16 0.92 -29.14
C ALA A 623 21.45 0.54 -27.68
N LYS A 624 20.98 -0.64 -27.26
CA LYS A 624 21.23 -1.20 -25.93
C LYS A 624 21.67 -2.65 -26.02
N ILE A 625 22.72 -2.99 -25.28
CA ILE A 625 23.15 -4.37 -25.04
C ILE A 625 23.29 -4.58 -23.54
N ALA A 626 22.59 -5.58 -23.01
CA ALA A 626 22.64 -5.93 -21.59
C ALA A 626 22.65 -7.45 -21.38
N ALA A 627 23.36 -7.90 -20.35
CA ALA A 627 23.45 -9.29 -19.95
C ALA A 627 23.54 -9.40 -18.42
N ILE A 628 22.84 -10.36 -17.84
CA ILE A 628 22.95 -10.72 -16.42
C ILE A 628 22.90 -12.24 -16.32
N GLY A 629 23.90 -12.82 -15.65
CA GLY A 629 24.02 -14.25 -15.42
C GLY A 629 24.28 -14.53 -13.95
N GLY A 630 23.75 -15.64 -13.44
CA GLY A 630 23.92 -16.05 -12.06
C GLY A 630 23.96 -17.55 -11.90
N ARG A 631 24.58 -17.99 -10.80
CA ARG A 631 24.71 -19.40 -10.46
C ARG A 631 24.62 -19.59 -8.95
N ASP A 632 23.93 -20.67 -8.57
CA ASP A 632 24.00 -21.21 -7.21
C ASP A 632 25.13 -22.25 -7.13
N PHE A 633 25.86 -22.22 -6.02
CA PHE A 633 26.91 -23.15 -5.61
C PHE A 633 26.56 -23.84 -4.28
N GLY A 634 25.28 -23.82 -3.89
CA GLY A 634 24.72 -24.40 -2.68
C GLY A 634 24.74 -23.42 -1.52
N ALA A 635 25.88 -23.32 -0.84
CA ALA A 635 26.04 -22.37 0.26
C ALA A 635 26.29 -20.92 -0.21
N LEU A 636 26.67 -20.72 -1.47
CA LEU A 636 26.99 -19.43 -2.06
C LEU A 636 26.25 -19.27 -3.39
N ASP A 637 25.53 -18.16 -3.56
CA ASP A 637 25.00 -17.72 -4.85
C ASP A 637 25.70 -16.44 -5.33
N LEU A 638 25.82 -16.29 -6.65
CA LEU A 638 26.42 -15.12 -7.30
C LEU A 638 25.65 -14.78 -8.57
N SER A 639 25.29 -13.52 -8.74
CA SER A 639 24.72 -12.93 -9.96
C SER A 639 25.54 -11.71 -10.38
N LEU A 640 25.94 -11.64 -11.65
CA LEU A 640 26.73 -10.56 -12.24
C LEU A 640 26.04 -10.05 -13.52
N GLY A 641 25.96 -8.73 -13.69
CA GLY A 641 25.33 -8.10 -14.83
C GLY A 641 26.08 -6.87 -15.35
N VAL A 642 25.96 -6.62 -16.65
CA VAL A 642 26.45 -5.45 -17.36
C VAL A 642 25.39 -4.97 -18.36
N ALA A 643 25.20 -3.66 -18.46
CA ALA A 643 24.31 -3.01 -19.40
C ALA A 643 25.02 -1.79 -19.99
N SER A 644 24.97 -1.64 -21.31
CA SER A 644 25.48 -0.47 -22.03
C SER A 644 24.40 0.00 -23.00
N GLU A 645 24.14 1.30 -23.00
CA GLU A 645 23.06 1.92 -23.76
C GLU A 645 23.53 3.26 -24.34
N THR A 646 23.15 3.54 -25.57
CA THR A 646 23.32 4.82 -26.26
C THR A 646 21.96 5.24 -26.78
N ARG A 647 21.56 6.49 -26.58
CA ARG A 647 20.25 7.02 -26.98
C ARG A 647 20.44 8.22 -27.89
N GLY A 648 19.81 8.18 -29.06
CA GLY A 648 19.75 9.33 -29.97
C GLY A 648 18.91 10.49 -29.41
N ALA A 649 18.76 11.53 -30.22
CA ALA A 649 17.86 12.65 -29.97
C ALA A 649 16.38 12.21 -30.08
N TYR A 650 15.49 12.82 -29.29
CA TYR A 650 14.06 12.55 -29.35
C TYR A 650 13.35 13.56 -30.25
N TYR A 651 12.29 13.11 -30.91
CA TYR A 651 11.48 13.88 -31.85
C TYR A 651 10.02 13.96 -31.38
N ASP A 652 9.35 15.07 -31.69
CA ASP A 652 7.91 15.22 -31.51
C ASP A 652 7.14 14.69 -32.73
N ALA A 653 5.81 14.56 -32.60
CA ALA A 653 4.94 14.01 -33.64
C ALA A 653 4.78 14.91 -34.90
N ASP A 654 5.46 16.07 -34.96
CA ASP A 654 5.60 16.90 -36.16
C ASP A 654 7.02 16.75 -36.78
N GLY A 655 7.79 15.73 -36.38
CA GLY A 655 9.15 15.44 -36.86
C GLY A 655 10.23 16.39 -36.31
N ARG A 656 9.94 17.18 -35.27
CA ARG A 656 10.87 18.21 -34.75
C ARG A 656 11.62 17.69 -33.53
N ARG A 657 12.94 17.93 -33.48
CA ARG A 657 13.77 17.56 -32.33
C ARG A 657 13.30 18.26 -31.05
N ILE A 658 13.10 17.49 -29.98
CA ILE A 658 12.66 17.99 -28.68
C ILE A 658 13.77 18.83 -28.03
N GLY A 659 13.40 20.01 -27.51
CA GLY A 659 14.34 20.92 -26.86
C GLY A 659 15.11 20.30 -25.68
N PHE A 660 16.39 20.68 -25.58
CA PHE A 660 17.33 20.20 -24.57
C PHE A 660 17.32 21.11 -23.32
N ASP A 661 17.52 20.53 -22.14
CA ASP A 661 17.69 21.20 -20.85
C ASP A 661 19.16 21.14 -20.44
N GLY A 662 19.97 22.10 -20.91
CA GLY A 662 21.40 22.16 -20.62
C GLY A 662 21.76 22.36 -19.15
N ALA A 663 20.80 22.65 -18.26
CA ALA A 663 21.03 22.83 -16.82
C ALA A 663 20.65 21.60 -16.01
N GLN A 664 19.45 21.06 -16.22
CA GLN A 664 18.93 19.87 -15.52
C GLN A 664 19.16 18.57 -16.27
N GLY A 665 19.71 18.57 -17.48
CA GLY A 665 20.20 17.39 -18.18
C GLY A 665 19.14 16.52 -18.85
N GLU A 666 19.62 15.76 -19.83
CA GLU A 666 18.82 14.97 -20.76
C GLU A 666 18.98 13.46 -20.53
N VAL A 667 18.03 12.70 -21.08
CA VAL A 667 18.17 11.24 -21.26
C VAL A 667 18.19 10.84 -22.75
N GLN A 668 17.78 11.73 -23.66
CA GLN A 668 18.17 11.69 -25.07
C GLN A 668 19.64 12.14 -25.24
N ASP A 669 20.26 11.85 -26.38
CA ASP A 669 21.65 12.24 -26.69
C ASP A 669 22.61 11.90 -25.53
N SER A 670 22.59 10.63 -25.12
CA SER A 670 23.33 10.18 -23.93
C SER A 670 23.82 8.74 -24.02
N GLN A 671 24.91 8.48 -23.31
CA GLN A 671 25.45 7.16 -23.07
C GLN A 671 25.28 6.77 -21.60
N ALA A 672 24.88 5.52 -21.37
CA ALA A 672 24.77 4.93 -20.05
C ALA A 672 25.53 3.59 -19.99
N LEU A 673 26.23 3.38 -18.87
CA LEU A 673 26.96 2.16 -18.56
C LEU A 673 26.66 1.76 -17.12
N SER A 674 26.22 0.52 -16.93
CA SER A 674 25.86 0.01 -15.61
C SER A 674 26.41 -1.40 -15.37
N PHE A 675 26.89 -1.62 -14.14
CA PHE A 675 27.38 -2.91 -13.65
C PHE A 675 26.65 -3.25 -12.35
N PHE A 676 26.19 -4.50 -12.27
CA PHE A 676 25.52 -5.03 -11.09
C PHE A 676 26.18 -6.32 -10.62
N ALA A 677 26.31 -6.48 -9.30
CA ALA A 677 26.77 -7.71 -8.67
C ALA A 677 25.96 -7.96 -7.40
N ARG A 678 25.48 -9.20 -7.22
CA ARG A 678 24.80 -9.67 -6.01
C ARG A 678 25.40 -11.01 -5.61
N ALA A 679 25.71 -11.18 -4.33
CA ALA A 679 26.24 -12.44 -3.80
C ALA A 679 25.56 -12.76 -2.45
N GLY A 680 25.04 -13.98 -2.33
CA GLY A 680 24.45 -14.50 -1.11
C GLY A 680 25.26 -15.64 -0.54
N TRP A 681 25.42 -15.67 0.78
CA TRP A 681 26.01 -16.78 1.53
C TRP A 681 25.00 -17.24 2.57
N ASP A 682 24.48 -18.45 2.38
CA ASP A 682 23.60 -19.12 3.33
C ASP A 682 24.45 -19.78 4.42
N LEU A 683 24.36 -19.24 5.64
CA LEU A 683 25.17 -19.57 6.83
C LEU A 683 24.49 -20.64 7.68
N GLY A 684 24.03 -21.70 7.02
CA GLY A 684 23.08 -22.69 7.55
C GLY A 684 21.61 -22.26 7.35
N ASP A 685 20.69 -23.18 7.60
CA ASP A 685 19.29 -23.18 7.14
C ASP A 685 18.50 -21.87 7.41
N ASP A 686 18.73 -21.25 8.57
CA ASP A 686 18.00 -20.05 9.03
C ASP A 686 18.74 -18.73 8.79
N ARG A 687 20.00 -18.74 8.33
CA ARG A 687 20.84 -17.52 8.26
C ARG A 687 21.34 -17.25 6.86
N ARG A 688 21.25 -16.00 6.42
CA ARG A 688 21.76 -15.54 5.12
C ARG A 688 22.47 -14.20 5.27
N LEU A 689 23.69 -14.13 4.76
CA LEU A 689 24.43 -12.89 4.54
C LEU A 689 24.42 -12.59 3.05
N GLU A 690 23.87 -11.45 2.64
CA GLU A 690 23.68 -11.10 1.24
C GLU A 690 24.19 -9.70 0.95
N GLY A 691 25.12 -9.58 0.00
CA GLY A 691 25.67 -8.31 -0.47
C GLY A 691 25.24 -8.00 -1.89
N TRP A 692 25.07 -6.72 -2.21
CA TRP A 692 24.98 -6.25 -3.60
C TRP A 692 25.74 -4.95 -3.81
N LEU A 693 26.16 -4.74 -5.05
CA LEU A 693 26.87 -3.58 -5.57
C LEU A 693 26.24 -3.20 -6.92
N ASN A 694 25.90 -1.93 -7.07
CA ASN A 694 25.42 -1.30 -8.28
C ASN A 694 26.32 -0.10 -8.62
N ARG A 695 26.78 -0.05 -9.87
CA ARG A 695 27.40 1.12 -10.49
C ARG A 695 26.52 1.52 -11.67
N PHE A 696 26.11 2.77 -11.71
CA PHE A 696 25.33 3.34 -12.82
C PHE A 696 25.94 4.69 -13.18
N ASP A 697 26.42 4.81 -14.41
CA ASP A 697 26.91 6.05 -14.99
C ASP A 697 26.05 6.42 -16.20
N LEU A 698 25.60 7.66 -16.27
CA LEU A 698 24.89 8.25 -17.41
C LEU A 698 25.47 9.64 -17.66
N GLU A 699 25.93 9.90 -18.88
CA GLU A 699 26.50 11.18 -19.33
C GLU A 699 25.88 11.57 -20.67
N GLY A 700 25.46 12.83 -20.81
CA GLY A 700 24.99 13.36 -22.09
C GLY A 700 26.16 13.55 -23.06
N ASP A 701 25.94 13.26 -24.34
CA ASP A 701 26.95 13.41 -25.40
C ASP A 701 27.21 14.90 -25.69
N GLY A 702 26.16 15.73 -25.70
CA GLY A 702 26.28 17.19 -25.77
C GLY A 702 26.42 17.72 -27.19
N ASP A 703 25.91 16.97 -28.16
CA ASP A 703 26.01 17.23 -29.60
C ASP A 703 25.07 18.36 -30.06
N TYR A 704 24.21 18.87 -29.16
CA TYR A 704 23.14 19.83 -29.45
C TYR A 704 23.06 21.00 -28.47
N VAL A 705 22.61 22.15 -29.00
CA VAL A 705 22.27 23.36 -28.24
C VAL A 705 20.78 23.69 -28.39
N THR A 706 20.16 24.04 -27.28
CA THR A 706 18.74 24.44 -27.19
C THR A 706 18.44 25.72 -27.97
N VAL A 707 17.44 25.66 -28.86
CA VAL A 707 16.87 26.84 -29.52
C VAL A 707 15.56 27.20 -28.84
N ALA A 708 15.55 28.33 -28.13
CA ALA A 708 14.42 28.78 -27.33
C ALA A 708 13.16 29.01 -28.19
N GLY A 709 12.08 28.31 -27.84
CA GLY A 709 10.76 28.51 -28.44
C GLY A 709 10.06 29.77 -27.91
N ASN A 710 8.90 30.07 -28.48
CA ASN A 710 8.05 31.18 -28.03
C ASN A 710 6.62 30.70 -27.74
N ARG A 711 6.32 30.57 -26.44
CA ARG A 711 5.00 30.15 -25.94
C ARG A 711 3.85 31.07 -26.35
N ALA A 712 4.11 32.37 -26.58
CA ALA A 712 3.07 33.32 -26.98
C ALA A 712 2.67 33.19 -28.46
N THR A 713 3.55 32.65 -29.31
CA THR A 713 3.30 32.38 -30.73
C THR A 713 3.11 30.89 -31.03
N GLY A 714 2.99 30.04 -30.00
CA GLY A 714 2.80 28.59 -30.14
C GLY A 714 4.03 27.82 -30.64
N VAL A 715 5.21 28.44 -30.72
CA VAL A 715 6.44 27.79 -31.23
C VAL A 715 7.12 27.02 -30.09
N PRO A 716 7.29 25.69 -30.18
CA PRO A 716 7.97 24.91 -29.14
C PRO A 716 9.48 25.18 -29.11
N THR A 717 10.13 24.78 -28.02
CA THR A 717 11.59 24.80 -27.90
C THR A 717 12.16 23.56 -28.57
N THR A 718 13.17 23.75 -29.42
CA THR A 718 13.82 22.68 -30.20
C THR A 718 15.35 22.69 -29.94
N ALA A 719 16.12 21.91 -30.69
CA ALA A 719 17.58 21.84 -30.55
C ALA A 719 18.27 21.64 -31.91
N VAL A 720 19.41 22.30 -32.10
CA VAL A 720 20.27 22.22 -33.29
C VAL A 720 21.65 21.70 -32.91
N ARG A 721 22.35 21.06 -33.84
CA ARG A 721 23.71 20.53 -33.58
C ARG A 721 24.70 21.65 -33.27
N GLY A 722 25.52 21.44 -32.25
CA GLY A 722 26.50 22.39 -31.74
C GLY A 722 26.97 21.99 -30.34
N ALA A 723 28.20 22.34 -29.97
CA ALA A 723 28.75 21.98 -28.67
C ALA A 723 28.14 22.83 -27.54
N ALA A 724 27.43 22.19 -26.60
CA ALA A 724 26.97 22.85 -25.38
C ALA A 724 28.16 23.22 -24.46
N PRO A 725 28.20 24.43 -23.85
CA PRO A 725 29.35 24.91 -23.08
C PRO A 725 29.46 24.26 -21.70
N GLY A 726 30.70 24.04 -21.24
CA GLY A 726 31.01 23.43 -19.93
C GLY A 726 31.17 21.92 -20.00
N ARG A 727 30.87 21.22 -18.90
CA ARG A 727 30.61 19.77 -18.92
C ARG A 727 29.14 19.47 -19.14
N GLN A 728 28.88 18.34 -19.79
CA GLN A 728 27.52 17.85 -19.91
C GLN A 728 26.96 17.37 -18.56
N PRO A 729 25.65 17.57 -18.32
CA PRO A 729 24.96 16.96 -17.19
C PRO A 729 25.16 15.44 -17.16
N SER A 730 25.42 14.91 -15.98
CA SER A 730 25.73 13.49 -15.77
C SER A 730 25.36 13.03 -14.36
N ASN A 731 24.90 11.78 -14.26
CA ASN A 731 24.62 11.09 -13.01
C ASN A 731 25.59 9.90 -12.87
N ALA A 732 26.45 9.93 -11.86
CA ALA A 732 27.39 8.87 -11.54
C ALA A 732 27.14 8.32 -10.14
N VAL A 733 26.65 7.07 -10.06
CA VAL A 733 26.05 6.50 -8.85
C VAL A 733 26.75 5.20 -8.47
N THR A 734 27.18 5.11 -7.21
CA THR A 734 27.72 3.86 -6.63
C THR A 734 26.93 3.51 -5.38
N SER A 735 26.10 2.48 -5.47
CA SER A 735 25.25 1.99 -4.38
C SER A 735 25.70 0.59 -3.98
N ALA A 736 25.87 0.33 -2.68
CA ALA A 736 26.17 -0.99 -2.16
C ALA A 736 25.42 -1.24 -0.85
N ALA A 737 25.00 -2.49 -0.63
CA ALA A 737 24.39 -2.92 0.62
C ALA A 737 24.90 -4.29 1.05
N LEU A 738 24.93 -4.51 2.37
CA LEU A 738 25.17 -5.81 2.99
C LEU A 738 24.07 -6.07 4.03
N SER A 739 23.33 -7.15 3.81
CA SER A 739 22.15 -7.55 4.57
C SER A 739 22.40 -8.87 5.29
N TYR A 740 22.28 -8.89 6.61
CA TYR A 740 22.23 -10.12 7.41
C TYR A 740 20.78 -10.40 7.80
N THR A 741 20.30 -11.60 7.47
CA THR A 741 18.98 -12.11 7.86
C THR A 741 19.15 -13.38 8.69
N ASP A 742 18.48 -13.46 9.83
CA ASP A 742 18.41 -14.63 10.70
C ASP A 742 16.93 -14.90 11.00
N ARG A 743 16.44 -16.08 10.60
CA ARG A 743 15.01 -16.42 10.55
C ARG A 743 14.44 -16.90 11.89
N ASP A 744 15.29 -17.37 12.81
CA ASP A 744 14.89 -17.86 14.15
C ASP A 744 15.58 -17.13 15.31
N LEU A 745 16.15 -15.94 15.11
CA LEU A 745 16.83 -15.21 16.18
C LEU A 745 15.89 -14.86 17.35
N PHE A 746 15.95 -15.67 18.40
CA PHE A 746 14.99 -15.69 19.52
C PHE A 746 13.54 -15.99 19.11
N GLY A 747 13.32 -16.82 18.09
CA GLY A 747 11.99 -17.26 17.66
C GLY A 747 11.29 -16.34 16.67
N GLY A 748 12.02 -15.42 16.02
CA GLY A 748 11.51 -14.53 14.99
C GLY A 748 12.61 -13.97 14.08
N VAL A 749 12.19 -13.23 13.06
CA VAL A 749 13.09 -12.76 12.00
C VAL A 749 13.84 -11.51 12.40
N PHE A 750 15.16 -11.59 12.46
CA PHE A 750 16.05 -10.44 12.56
C PHE A 750 16.62 -10.11 11.18
N ARG A 751 16.46 -8.87 10.73
CA ARG A 751 17.23 -8.33 9.58
C ARG A 751 18.01 -7.09 9.98
N ALA A 752 19.29 -7.09 9.63
CA ALA A 752 20.14 -5.92 9.62
C ALA A 752 20.62 -5.65 8.19
N GLN A 753 20.72 -4.38 7.82
CA GLN A 753 21.22 -3.91 6.53
C GLN A 753 22.14 -2.72 6.80
N VAL A 754 23.38 -2.79 6.33
CA VAL A 754 24.26 -1.62 6.18
C VAL A 754 24.34 -1.28 4.71
N PHE A 755 24.38 0.01 4.38
CA PHE A 755 24.47 0.47 3.01
C PHE A 755 25.32 1.73 2.88
N ALA A 756 25.90 1.89 1.69
CA ALA A 756 26.65 3.06 1.26
C ALA A 756 26.18 3.46 -0.13
N HIS A 757 26.00 4.76 -0.34
CA HIS A 757 25.57 5.35 -1.60
C HIS A 757 26.38 6.64 -1.81
N ASP A 758 27.23 6.65 -2.84
CA ASP A 758 27.96 7.83 -3.33
C ASP A 758 27.34 8.25 -4.65
N TYR A 759 26.62 9.37 -4.61
CA TYR A 759 26.01 10.02 -5.76
C TYR A 759 26.88 11.21 -6.19
N GLN A 760 27.17 11.32 -7.47
CA GLN A 760 27.88 12.45 -8.06
C GLN A 760 27.09 12.95 -9.27
N GLY A 761 26.56 14.17 -9.17
CA GLY A 761 25.77 14.80 -10.21
C GLY A 761 26.47 16.04 -10.78
N VAL A 762 26.59 16.14 -12.09
CA VAL A 762 26.93 17.40 -12.77
C VAL A 762 25.62 18.05 -13.22
N PHE A 763 25.43 19.31 -12.82
CA PHE A 763 24.37 20.19 -13.34
C PHE A 763 25.05 21.15 -14.32
N GLY A 764 24.57 21.16 -15.56
CA GLY A 764 25.26 21.83 -16.66
C GLY A 764 25.21 23.34 -16.53
N GLY A 765 26.25 24.00 -17.04
CA GLY A 765 26.47 25.42 -16.79
C GLY A 765 25.83 26.35 -17.81
N GLY A 766 25.63 27.60 -17.39
CA GLY A 766 25.06 28.66 -18.23
C GLY A 766 25.83 29.98 -18.12
N GLN A 767 25.74 30.81 -19.16
CA GLN A 767 26.17 32.21 -19.11
C GLN A 767 25.10 33.04 -18.39
N PHE A 768 25.35 33.38 -17.13
CA PHE A 768 24.41 34.18 -16.35
C PHE A 768 24.77 35.68 -16.38
N PRO A 769 23.81 36.59 -16.64
CA PRO A 769 24.01 38.02 -16.47
C PRO A 769 24.35 38.35 -15.02
N ARG A 770 25.47 39.03 -14.78
CA ARG A 770 25.83 39.48 -13.43
C ARG A 770 24.81 40.48 -12.89
N LEU A 771 24.05 40.06 -11.87
CA LEU A 771 23.25 40.97 -11.06
C LEU A 771 24.14 42.10 -10.51
N PRO A 772 23.78 43.39 -10.72
CA PRO A 772 24.51 44.49 -10.12
C PRO A 772 24.47 44.41 -8.59
N GLY A 773 25.64 44.30 -7.96
CA GLY A 773 25.74 44.28 -6.51
C GLY A 773 25.12 45.52 -5.87
N PRO A 774 24.58 45.44 -4.63
CA PRO A 774 23.92 46.55 -3.99
C PRO A 774 24.86 47.76 -3.88
N ARG A 775 24.44 48.90 -4.45
CA ARG A 775 25.26 50.12 -4.50
C ARG A 775 25.68 50.53 -3.09
N HIS A 776 26.97 50.49 -2.81
CA HIS A 776 27.55 51.01 -1.57
C HIS A 776 28.51 52.15 -1.89
N ARG A 777 28.13 53.35 -1.43
CA ARG A 777 28.79 54.66 -1.57
C ARG A 777 28.81 55.23 -3.00
N PRO A 778 28.25 56.43 -3.24
CA PRO A 778 28.53 57.21 -4.44
C PRO A 778 29.91 57.85 -4.30
N GLY A 779 30.93 57.26 -4.91
CA GLY A 779 32.30 57.78 -4.82
C GLY A 779 33.31 56.97 -5.60
N ARG A 780 33.64 57.47 -6.78
CA ARG A 780 34.75 57.06 -7.68
C ARG A 780 34.60 55.73 -8.46
N ASP A 781 34.70 55.94 -9.77
CA ASP A 781 35.43 55.15 -10.78
C ASP A 781 34.85 53.83 -11.33
N ALA A 782 35.00 53.71 -12.65
CA ALA A 782 34.76 52.57 -13.53
C ALA A 782 33.37 51.90 -13.48
N VAL A 783 32.58 52.15 -14.54
CA VAL A 783 31.60 51.17 -15.01
C VAL A 783 32.36 49.89 -15.38
N ARG A 784 32.32 48.88 -14.51
CA ARG A 784 32.79 47.54 -14.87
C ARG A 784 31.91 47.01 -16.00
N PRO A 785 32.47 46.41 -17.08
CA PRO A 785 31.66 45.80 -18.11
C PRO A 785 30.77 44.71 -17.52
N VAL A 786 29.57 44.55 -18.08
CA VAL A 786 28.65 43.44 -17.77
C VAL A 786 29.23 42.18 -18.38
N GLY A 787 30.23 41.61 -17.72
CA GLY A 787 30.79 40.31 -18.07
C GLY A 787 29.80 39.22 -17.66
N GLU A 788 29.39 38.41 -18.61
CA GLU A 788 28.75 37.12 -18.36
C GLU A 788 29.68 36.25 -17.50
N GLN A 789 29.09 35.45 -16.62
CA GLN A 789 29.85 34.49 -15.83
C GLN A 789 29.28 33.11 -16.06
N PHE A 790 30.12 32.22 -16.60
CA PHE A 790 29.81 30.80 -16.66
C PHE A 790 29.89 30.19 -15.26
N GLY A 791 28.85 29.47 -14.85
CA GLY A 791 28.82 28.69 -13.62
C GLY A 791 28.30 27.30 -13.89
N GLU A 792 29.03 26.27 -13.43
CA GLU A 792 28.72 24.84 -13.50
C GLU A 792 28.71 24.32 -12.05
N ASP A 793 27.61 23.68 -11.63
CA ASP A 793 27.46 23.17 -10.26
C ASP A 793 27.63 21.65 -10.23
N ARG A 794 28.51 21.16 -9.36
CA ARG A 794 28.74 19.72 -9.16
C ARG A 794 28.35 19.31 -7.74
N LEU A 795 27.38 18.41 -7.64
CA LEU A 795 26.99 17.77 -6.40
C LEU A 795 27.84 16.51 -6.15
N GLN A 796 28.23 16.29 -4.90
CA GLN A 796 28.64 14.97 -4.42
C GLN A 796 27.97 14.71 -3.07
N ASP A 797 27.02 13.78 -3.08
CA ASP A 797 26.20 13.40 -1.94
C ASP A 797 26.58 11.99 -1.47
N ARG A 798 26.89 11.85 -0.18
CA ARG A 798 27.31 10.58 0.43
C ARG A 798 26.40 10.17 1.56
N LEU A 799 25.67 9.07 1.34
CA LEU A 799 24.77 8.49 2.32
C LEU A 799 25.32 7.14 2.80
N ALA A 800 25.78 7.11 4.05
CA ALA A 800 26.10 5.87 4.77
C ALA A 800 24.99 5.59 5.79
N GLY A 801 24.45 4.37 5.79
CA GLY A 801 23.30 4.02 6.63
C GLY A 801 23.45 2.65 7.30
N ARG A 802 22.98 2.58 8.55
CA ARG A 802 22.78 1.32 9.27
C ARG A 802 21.32 1.18 9.66
N ARG A 803 20.72 0.05 9.32
CA ARG A 803 19.37 -0.36 9.72
C ARG A 803 19.48 -1.70 10.43
N SER A 804 18.84 -1.82 11.57
CA SER A 804 18.73 -3.09 12.31
C SER A 804 17.34 -3.17 12.91
N ARG A 805 16.53 -4.14 12.46
CA ARG A 805 15.14 -4.28 12.89
C ARG A 805 14.92 -5.70 13.44
N PRO A 806 15.00 -5.90 14.77
CA PRO A 806 14.53 -7.13 15.38
C PRO A 806 13.00 -7.19 15.28
N VAL A 807 12.47 -8.04 14.41
CA VAL A 807 11.04 -8.39 14.44
C VAL A 807 10.88 -9.49 15.49
N ARG A 808 10.74 -9.07 16.74
CA ARG A 808 10.29 -9.98 17.81
C ARG A 808 8.94 -10.59 17.38
N PRO A 809 8.72 -11.90 17.59
CA PRO A 809 7.36 -12.39 17.72
C PRO A 809 6.77 -11.75 18.99
N GLU A 810 5.45 -11.56 19.07
CA GLU A 810 4.85 -11.25 20.36
C GLU A 810 5.13 -12.41 21.32
N GLY A 811 5.76 -12.07 22.45
CA GLY A 811 6.75 -12.97 23.07
C GLY A 811 6.15 -14.10 23.92
N PRO A 812 6.74 -15.31 23.92
CA PRO A 812 6.26 -16.41 24.74
C PRO A 812 6.56 -16.20 26.23
N GLY A 813 5.65 -16.66 27.09
CA GLY A 813 5.88 -16.75 28.52
C GLY A 813 7.06 -17.67 28.85
N ARG A 814 8.05 -17.16 29.59
CA ARG A 814 9.27 -17.89 29.95
C ARG A 814 8.96 -19.15 30.78
N ARG A 815 9.12 -20.35 30.19
CA ARG A 815 9.44 -21.54 31.00
C ARG A 815 10.88 -21.39 31.51
N ARG A 816 11.07 -21.43 32.84
CA ARG A 816 12.39 -21.67 33.42
C ARG A 816 12.86 -23.08 33.02
N ARG A 817 14.14 -23.22 32.69
CA ARG A 817 14.82 -24.51 32.87
C ARG A 817 15.32 -24.56 34.32
N SER A 818 14.99 -25.63 35.02
CA SER A 818 15.82 -26.21 36.08
C SER A 818 16.31 -27.57 35.58
N ALA A 819 17.35 -28.12 36.22
CA ALA A 819 17.83 -29.47 35.95
C ALA A 819 16.77 -30.53 36.30
#